data_AF-A0A1G1HWA3-F1
#
_entry.id   AF-A0A1G1HWA3-F1
#
_cell.length_a   1.000
_cell.length_b   1.000
_cell.length_c   1.000
_cell.angle_alpha   90.00
_cell.angle_beta   90.00
_cell.angle_gamma   90.00
#
_symmetry.space_group_name_H-M   'P 1'
#
loop_
_entity.id
_entity.type
_entity.pdbx_description
1 polymer ?
#
loop_
_entity_poly.entity_id
_entity_poly.type
_entity_poly.pdbx_seq_one_letter_code
_entity_poly.pdbx_strand_id
1 'polypeptide(L)'
;MAQTDVVTHPIPLEIQEEIDHYEEEARRFLRGEVHTEVFRRFRLQHGIYGQRQDGVQMVRIKIPFGGMTPSQLRRVADLSDRYSTGVAHLTTRQDIQIHYVKLEHTADIMRRLVEVGLTTREACGNTVRNVTACPYAGICPGEVTDVTPYAKAIASHFLRNPVCENLPRKFKFAFSGCATDCALTGIHDLGVLAVNQTVDGRERVGFRLTVGGGLGASPKKPYLLEEWVPAQELHLRCEAVLRVFNRHGNRKNKSLARIKFLIEKAGFEKFYAMYAEEYAFLREGRATASLTPFDLAPEPVPSNGAQRGPHNGDTPPPQYAAWRGTNVTPQKQPGYSAVLVTLTIGDLSTDQLRGLAGITDRFAHGTIRTTVTQNFLLRWVANADLPALYEALCGIGLGRPGAQRVGDVIACPGADTCGLGITSSKGVGRALTDHLEATGAACADDLQGIDIKISGCPNSCAQHHIAAIGLHGLGHKANGRLIPAYQLHLGGRSTDQGVAFGVLAGKYPAKRIPEVVDRLLALYRERRHPGEAFTAFIDRVGKAPIAEALAPYDRLPAFEEASADYSDYGSTEPFSLDEAGAGECAGGVINMVEQHFEDAKYELAHASVLIEKGKPVDAVTRAELGIVAAAKALLVTQAIEPTSHELILKEFEQRMVEKGVIGRDGYDAVRRRAATIKQRLTPDDARAYVEEAKALAAACKTAFGKIDASLKVGHDKASSPAAPAATGTTGAPAITLDLLGVACPMNYVKTKLQLEEMEPLQILEVLLDAGEPAENVPRSVKSDGYRVMSLAEEAGHYRLVIENKAE
;
A
#
# COMPACT_ATOMS: atom_id res chain seq x y z
N MET A 1 15.48 18.78 30.68
CA MET A 1 14.29 19.44 30.10
C MET A 1 13.08 18.64 30.55
N ALA A 2 12.09 19.27 31.16
CA ALA A 2 10.90 18.58 31.65
C ALA A 2 10.22 17.81 30.49
N GLN A 3 9.96 16.51 30.69
CA GLN A 3 9.06 15.76 29.82
C GLN A 3 7.71 16.48 29.84
N THR A 4 7.37 17.19 28.78
CA THR A 4 5.98 17.57 28.54
C THR A 4 5.22 16.31 28.17
N ASP A 5 4.26 15.94 29.01
CA ASP A 5 3.49 14.71 28.94
C ASP A 5 2.80 14.52 27.58
N VAL A 6 2.56 13.26 27.20
CA VAL A 6 1.73 12.93 26.05
C VAL A 6 0.30 13.36 26.33
N VAL A 7 -0.19 14.36 25.60
CA VAL A 7 -1.59 14.78 25.67
C VAL A 7 -2.47 13.73 25.02
N THR A 8 -3.38 13.13 25.80
CA THR A 8 -4.33 12.11 25.34
C THR A 8 -5.78 12.58 25.37
N HIS A 9 -6.59 11.99 24.51
CA HIS A 9 -8.03 12.19 24.42
C HIS A 9 -8.78 10.87 24.63
N PRO A 10 -10.03 10.90 25.13
CA PRO A 10 -10.86 9.71 25.21
C PRO A 10 -11.04 9.06 23.84
N ILE A 11 -10.99 7.73 23.79
CA ILE A 11 -11.26 6.96 22.57
C ILE A 11 -12.78 7.00 22.32
N PRO A 12 -13.25 7.44 21.13
CA PRO A 12 -14.67 7.36 20.78
C PRO A 12 -15.18 5.93 20.83
N LEU A 13 -16.38 5.71 21.38
CA LEU A 13 -16.94 4.37 21.60
C LEU A 13 -16.95 3.51 20.33
N GLU A 14 -17.35 4.07 19.20
CA GLU A 14 -17.39 3.35 17.91
C GLU A 14 -16.00 2.87 17.46
N ILE A 15 -14.94 3.64 17.76
CA ILE A 15 -13.55 3.25 17.47
C ILE A 15 -13.04 2.23 18.48
N GLN A 16 -13.43 2.36 19.76
CA GLN A 16 -13.10 1.36 20.77
C GLN A 16 -13.67 0.00 20.38
N GLU A 17 -14.94 -0.06 19.99
CA GLU A 17 -15.62 -1.29 19.54
C GLU A 17 -14.99 -1.88 18.26
N GLU A 18 -14.58 -1.04 17.30
CA GLU A 18 -13.82 -1.46 16.11
C GLU A 18 -12.51 -2.15 16.52
N ILE A 19 -11.78 -1.59 17.48
CA ILE A 19 -10.51 -2.14 17.95
C ILE A 19 -10.73 -3.43 18.77
N ASP A 20 -11.76 -3.48 19.61
CA ASP A 20 -12.11 -4.66 20.39
C ASP A 20 -12.51 -5.83 19.47
N HIS A 21 -13.26 -5.55 18.40
CA HIS A 21 -13.56 -6.53 17.37
C HIS A 21 -12.29 -7.02 16.66
N TYR A 22 -11.40 -6.10 16.28
CA TYR A 22 -10.11 -6.47 15.68
C TYR A 22 -9.28 -7.37 16.61
N GLU A 23 -9.25 -7.05 17.91
CA GLU A 23 -8.53 -7.84 18.89
C GLU A 23 -9.09 -9.27 19.00
N GLU A 24 -10.42 -9.42 19.04
CA GLU A 24 -11.03 -10.75 19.09
C GLU A 24 -10.73 -11.55 17.82
N GLU A 25 -10.85 -10.97 16.62
CA GLU A 25 -10.49 -11.65 15.38
C GLU A 25 -9.01 -12.06 15.34
N ALA A 26 -8.11 -11.23 15.89
CA ALA A 26 -6.70 -11.56 16.03
C ALA A 26 -6.49 -12.75 16.98
N ARG A 27 -7.21 -12.81 18.11
CA ARG A 27 -7.16 -13.94 19.04
C ARG A 27 -7.74 -15.22 18.43
N ARG A 28 -8.86 -15.12 17.71
CA ARG A 28 -9.46 -16.24 16.95
C ARG A 28 -8.47 -16.80 15.93
N PHE A 29 -7.78 -15.93 15.18
CA PHE A 29 -6.72 -16.34 14.27
C PHE A 29 -5.57 -17.06 14.98
N LEU A 30 -5.10 -16.53 16.12
CA LEU A 30 -4.04 -17.17 16.93
C LEU A 30 -4.47 -18.54 17.50
N ARG A 31 -5.77 -18.78 17.69
CA ARG A 31 -6.34 -20.08 18.07
C ARG A 31 -6.59 -21.02 16.88
N GLY A 32 -6.28 -20.61 15.64
CA GLY A 32 -6.53 -21.39 14.43
C GLY A 32 -7.99 -21.39 13.94
N GLU A 33 -8.84 -20.50 14.48
CA GLU A 33 -10.27 -20.46 14.18
C GLU A 33 -10.63 -19.62 12.93
N VAL A 34 -9.65 -18.94 12.33
CA VAL A 34 -9.83 -18.07 11.16
C VAL A 34 -8.80 -18.44 10.10
N HIS A 35 -9.26 -18.66 8.87
CA HIS A 35 -8.37 -18.94 7.75
C HIS A 35 -7.42 -17.77 7.44
N THR A 36 -6.16 -18.07 7.15
CA THR A 36 -5.09 -17.08 6.97
C THR A 36 -5.41 -16.00 5.94
N GLU A 37 -5.98 -16.35 4.79
CA GLU A 37 -6.33 -15.35 3.75
C GLU A 37 -7.46 -14.40 4.18
N VAL A 38 -8.43 -14.91 4.96
CA VAL A 38 -9.54 -14.10 5.50
C VAL A 38 -8.99 -13.10 6.51
N PHE A 39 -8.21 -13.60 7.48
CA PHE A 39 -7.61 -12.76 8.50
C PHE A 39 -6.63 -11.74 7.91
N ARG A 40 -5.84 -12.14 6.90
CA ARG A 40 -4.94 -11.27 6.14
C ARG A 40 -5.69 -10.08 5.54
N ARG A 41 -6.80 -10.30 4.83
CA ARG A 41 -7.58 -9.19 4.26
C ARG A 41 -8.11 -8.26 5.36
N PHE A 42 -8.63 -8.83 6.44
CA PHE A 42 -9.18 -8.11 7.58
C PHE A 42 -8.13 -7.23 8.28
N ARG A 43 -6.98 -7.79 8.67
CA ARG A 43 -5.92 -7.04 9.36
C ARG A 43 -5.26 -5.99 8.48
N LEU A 44 -5.18 -6.22 7.16
CA LEU A 44 -4.67 -5.24 6.22
C LEU A 44 -5.52 -3.97 6.17
N GLN A 45 -6.85 -4.06 6.33
CA GLN A 45 -7.71 -2.88 6.46
C GLN A 45 -7.45 -2.09 7.76
N HIS A 46 -6.82 -2.72 8.76
CA HIS A 46 -6.44 -2.10 10.03
C HIS A 46 -4.98 -1.62 10.05
N GLY A 47 -4.32 -1.56 8.89
CA GLY A 47 -2.94 -1.07 8.78
C GLY A 47 -1.87 -2.06 9.25
N ILE A 48 -2.25 -3.32 9.50
CA ILE A 48 -1.37 -4.36 10.01
C ILE A 48 -0.98 -5.30 8.87
N TYR A 49 0.31 -5.46 8.65
CA TYR A 49 0.90 -6.20 7.53
C TYR A 49 1.88 -7.23 8.07
N GLY A 50 1.92 -8.46 7.56
CA GLY A 50 2.92 -9.43 7.97
C GLY A 50 4.28 -9.11 7.37
N GLN A 51 5.35 -9.51 8.05
CA GLN A 51 6.70 -9.27 7.56
C GLN A 51 7.29 -10.54 6.95
N ARG A 52 8.51 -10.40 6.42
CA ARG A 52 9.31 -11.55 5.99
C ARG A 52 9.58 -12.50 7.17
N GLN A 53 9.73 -11.95 8.37
CA GLN A 53 9.92 -12.71 9.59
C GLN A 53 8.59 -13.20 10.14
N ASP A 54 8.53 -14.49 10.47
CA ASP A 54 7.33 -15.13 11.00
C ASP A 54 6.93 -14.61 12.38
N GLY A 55 5.63 -14.64 12.66
CA GLY A 55 5.06 -14.25 13.96
C GLY A 55 5.00 -12.74 14.24
N VAL A 56 5.59 -11.90 13.38
CA VAL A 56 5.64 -10.44 13.56
C VAL A 56 4.99 -9.65 12.43
N GLN A 57 4.58 -8.43 12.78
CA GLN A 57 3.72 -7.55 11.99
C GLN A 57 4.33 -6.16 11.88
N MET A 58 4.19 -5.55 10.72
CA MET A 58 4.46 -4.13 10.48
C MET A 58 3.16 -3.38 10.72
N VAL A 59 3.22 -2.34 11.55
CA VAL A 59 2.10 -1.44 11.82
C VAL A 59 2.35 -0.15 11.05
N ARG A 60 1.44 0.20 10.15
CA ARG A 60 1.47 1.48 9.43
C ARG A 60 0.50 2.47 10.04
N ILE A 61 1.03 3.61 10.45
CA ILE A 61 0.28 4.73 11.03
C ILE A 61 -0.06 5.70 9.89
N LYS A 62 -1.36 5.90 9.64
CA LYS A 62 -1.88 6.79 8.60
C LYS A 62 -1.80 8.23 9.09
N ILE A 63 -1.06 9.07 8.38
CA ILE A 63 -0.82 10.48 8.77
C ILE A 63 -1.25 11.38 7.60
N PRO A 64 -2.54 11.75 7.51
CA PRO A 64 -3.04 12.62 6.45
C PRO A 64 -2.17 13.85 6.28
N PHE A 65 -1.88 14.22 5.02
CA PHE A 65 -1.01 15.35 4.62
C PHE A 65 0.38 15.40 5.30
N GLY A 66 0.75 14.36 6.04
CA GLY A 66 1.98 14.26 6.83
C GLY A 66 2.00 15.08 8.11
N GLY A 67 0.89 15.68 8.56
CA GLY A 67 0.89 16.53 9.75
C GLY A 67 0.95 15.78 11.07
N MET A 68 1.88 16.19 11.94
CA MET A 68 2.01 15.63 13.28
C MET A 68 2.24 16.69 14.36
N THR A 69 1.94 16.31 15.60
CA THR A 69 2.25 17.07 16.82
C THR A 69 3.37 16.40 17.64
N PRO A 70 4.02 17.13 18.56
CA PRO A 70 4.99 16.57 19.50
C PRO A 70 4.45 15.42 20.35
N SER A 71 3.21 15.50 20.84
CA SER A 71 2.56 14.40 21.58
C SER A 71 2.44 13.13 20.73
N GLN A 72 2.15 13.28 19.44
CA GLN A 72 2.09 12.17 18.49
C GLN A 72 3.48 11.55 18.25
N LEU A 73 4.54 12.36 18.09
CA LEU A 73 5.91 11.87 17.97
C LEU A 73 6.35 11.08 19.21
N ARG A 74 6.08 11.62 20.42
CA ARG A 74 6.36 10.93 21.69
C ARG A 74 5.60 9.61 21.79
N ARG A 75 4.32 9.60 21.42
CA ARG A 75 3.52 8.38 21.42
C ARG A 75 4.07 7.31 20.48
N VAL A 76 4.51 7.70 19.28
CA VAL A 76 5.17 6.76 18.36
C VAL A 76 6.46 6.21 18.98
N ALA A 77 7.25 7.05 19.66
CA ALA A 77 8.46 6.61 20.35
C ALA A 77 8.14 5.56 21.44
N ASP A 78 7.17 5.86 22.31
CA ASP A 78 6.79 4.97 23.41
C ASP A 78 6.26 3.62 22.92
N LEU A 79 5.48 3.62 21.83
CA LEU A 79 4.99 2.39 21.20
C LEU A 79 6.12 1.60 20.54
N SER A 80 7.10 2.29 19.97
CA SER A 80 8.25 1.65 19.31
C SER A 80 9.20 0.99 20.32
N ASP A 81 9.41 1.60 21.48
CA ASP A 81 10.19 0.99 22.57
C ASP A 81 9.47 -0.21 23.19
N ARG A 82 8.14 -0.08 23.38
CA ARG A 82 7.39 -1.10 24.12
C ARG A 82 7.06 -2.34 23.30
N TYR A 83 6.78 -2.18 22.00
CA TYR A 83 6.21 -3.24 21.18
C TYR A 83 7.00 -3.53 19.90
N SER A 84 8.11 -2.85 19.66
CA SER A 84 8.90 -2.94 18.43
C SER A 84 10.40 -2.96 18.76
N THR A 85 11.24 -2.46 17.86
CA THR A 85 12.72 -2.49 17.91
C THR A 85 13.32 -1.14 18.23
N GLY A 86 12.53 -0.17 18.72
CA GLY A 86 13.02 1.19 18.97
C GLY A 86 13.32 2.01 17.70
N VAL A 87 12.87 1.55 16.52
CA VAL A 87 13.05 2.23 15.23
C VAL A 87 11.71 2.51 14.58
N ALA A 88 11.49 3.75 14.15
CA ALA A 88 10.37 4.16 13.32
C ALA A 88 10.87 4.52 11.90
N HIS A 89 10.08 4.16 10.89
CA HIS A 89 10.42 4.37 9.49
C HIS A 89 9.41 5.29 8.79
N LEU A 90 9.88 6.43 8.26
CA LEU A 90 9.10 7.33 7.43
C LEU A 90 8.97 6.79 6.01
N THR A 91 7.77 6.93 5.46
CA THR A 91 7.43 6.35 4.15
C THR A 91 7.32 7.41 3.07
N THR A 92 7.44 6.97 1.81
CA THR A 92 7.16 7.81 0.62
C THR A 92 5.69 8.23 0.45
N ARG A 93 4.86 7.94 1.45
CA ARG A 93 3.45 8.34 1.55
C ARG A 93 3.16 9.13 2.81
N GLN A 94 4.17 9.72 3.45
CA GLN A 94 4.02 10.55 4.64
C GLN A 94 3.53 9.78 5.90
N ASP A 95 3.37 8.47 5.80
CA ASP A 95 3.07 7.59 6.94
C ASP A 95 4.34 7.25 7.72
N ILE A 96 4.16 6.73 8.94
CA ILE A 96 5.20 6.08 9.75
C ILE A 96 4.92 4.58 9.84
N GLN A 97 5.96 3.76 9.80
CA GLN A 97 5.90 2.31 10.06
C GLN A 97 6.76 1.94 11.27
N ILE A 98 6.24 1.04 12.09
CA ILE A 98 7.00 0.32 13.11
C ILE A 98 6.96 -1.18 12.79
N HIS A 99 8.08 -1.87 13.00
CA HIS A 99 8.30 -3.25 12.53
C HIS A 99 8.45 -4.23 13.71
N TYR A 100 8.60 -5.53 13.45
CA TYR A 100 8.73 -6.57 14.47
C TYR A 100 7.67 -6.59 15.60
N VAL A 101 6.44 -6.12 15.33
CA VAL A 101 5.38 -6.08 16.35
C VAL A 101 4.67 -7.43 16.40
N LYS A 102 4.56 -8.05 17.59
CA LYS A 102 3.75 -9.27 17.73
C LYS A 102 2.28 -8.99 17.48
N LEU A 103 1.57 -9.92 16.84
CA LEU A 103 0.16 -9.76 16.51
C LEU A 103 -0.73 -9.47 17.74
N GLU A 104 -0.41 -10.06 18.89
CA GLU A 104 -1.12 -9.85 20.16
C GLU A 104 -1.07 -8.39 20.69
N HIS A 105 -0.10 -7.58 20.22
CA HIS A 105 0.08 -6.21 20.69
C HIS A 105 -0.51 -5.16 19.74
N THR A 106 -0.96 -5.54 18.56
CA THR A 106 -1.41 -4.57 17.54
C THR A 106 -2.67 -3.82 17.97
N ALA A 107 -3.60 -4.47 18.68
CA ALA A 107 -4.80 -3.82 19.21
C ALA A 107 -4.46 -2.74 20.25
N ASP A 108 -3.53 -3.02 21.17
CA ASP A 108 -3.07 -2.04 22.17
C ASP A 108 -2.39 -0.82 21.52
N ILE A 109 -1.59 -1.06 20.49
CA ILE A 109 -0.99 0.00 19.67
C ILE A 109 -2.10 0.86 19.04
N MET A 110 -3.13 0.25 18.45
CA MET A 110 -4.25 0.97 17.86
C MET A 110 -4.97 1.87 18.87
N ARG A 111 -5.30 1.35 20.08
CA ARG A 111 -5.94 2.14 21.15
C ARG A 111 -5.10 3.36 21.52
N ARG A 112 -3.80 3.13 21.76
CA ARG A 112 -2.84 4.16 22.18
C ARG A 112 -2.54 5.20 21.11
N LEU A 113 -2.69 4.88 19.83
CA LEU A 113 -2.59 5.84 18.73
C LEU A 113 -3.84 6.72 18.65
N VAL A 114 -5.02 6.15 18.85
CA VAL A 114 -6.29 6.91 18.84
C VAL A 114 -6.33 7.94 19.96
N GLU A 115 -5.76 7.63 21.13
CA GLU A 115 -5.62 8.59 22.24
C GLU A 115 -4.93 9.90 21.83
N VAL A 116 -4.04 9.89 20.83
CA VAL A 116 -3.34 11.09 20.33
C VAL A 116 -3.85 11.56 18.97
N GLY A 117 -5.02 11.07 18.53
CA GLY A 117 -5.64 11.42 17.25
C GLY A 117 -4.99 10.79 16.03
N LEU A 118 -4.19 9.73 16.19
CA LEU A 118 -3.64 8.93 15.09
C LEU A 118 -4.47 7.68 14.83
N THR A 119 -4.32 7.08 13.65
CA THR A 119 -5.01 5.84 13.28
C THR A 119 -4.17 4.97 12.35
N THR A 120 -4.38 3.67 12.39
CA THR A 120 -3.84 2.71 11.41
C THR A 120 -4.89 2.26 10.40
N ARG A 121 -6.17 2.57 10.64
CA ARG A 121 -7.31 2.20 9.81
C ARG A 121 -7.08 2.69 8.37
N GLU A 122 -7.21 1.76 7.42
CA GLU A 122 -7.03 1.94 5.99
C GLU A 122 -5.65 2.44 5.54
N ALA A 123 -4.61 2.34 6.39
CA ALA A 123 -3.22 2.59 5.97
C ALA A 123 -2.73 1.54 4.94
N CYS A 124 -3.30 0.33 5.03
CA CYS A 124 -3.04 -0.82 4.17
C CYS A 124 -4.33 -1.31 3.49
N GLY A 125 -4.31 -2.50 2.87
CA GLY A 125 -5.52 -3.09 2.25
C GLY A 125 -5.93 -2.49 0.91
N ASN A 126 -7.13 -2.88 0.46
CA ASN A 126 -7.77 -2.41 -0.76
C ASN A 126 -8.76 -1.29 -0.45
N THR A 127 -8.19 -0.18 0.00
CA THR A 127 -8.91 1.00 0.52
C THR A 127 -8.23 2.27 0.00
N VAL A 128 -8.76 3.43 0.40
CA VAL A 128 -8.07 4.71 0.23
C VAL A 128 -6.90 4.79 1.21
N ARG A 129 -5.69 4.79 0.65
CA ARG A 129 -4.43 4.94 1.40
C ARG A 129 -4.29 6.37 1.92
N ASN A 130 -3.17 6.65 2.59
CA ASN A 130 -2.91 8.00 3.05
C ASN A 130 -3.01 9.04 1.91
N VAL A 131 -3.74 10.11 2.22
CA VAL A 131 -3.90 11.28 1.35
C VAL A 131 -2.66 12.14 1.55
N THR A 132 -1.76 12.11 0.57
CA THR A 132 -0.51 12.88 0.64
C THR A 132 -0.74 14.31 0.20
N ALA A 133 0.01 15.24 0.77
CA ALA A 133 -0.01 16.64 0.36
C ALA A 133 1.39 17.23 0.32
N CYS A 134 1.53 18.37 -0.36
CA CYS A 134 2.76 19.16 -0.33
C CYS A 134 3.15 19.46 1.15
N PRO A 135 4.35 19.06 1.62
CA PRO A 135 4.74 19.30 3.01
C PRO A 135 4.91 20.80 3.32
N TYR A 136 5.16 21.63 2.28
CA TYR A 136 5.25 23.08 2.39
C TYR A 136 3.90 23.80 2.25
N ALA A 137 2.78 23.08 2.15
CA ALA A 137 1.46 23.70 2.02
C ALA A 137 1.20 24.71 3.17
N GLY A 138 0.74 25.91 2.81
CA GLY A 138 0.51 27.04 3.70
C GLY A 138 1.71 27.97 3.90
N ILE A 139 2.93 27.53 3.56
CA ILE A 139 4.18 28.29 3.75
C ILE A 139 5.00 28.43 2.46
N CYS A 140 4.67 27.68 1.41
CA CYS A 140 5.40 27.66 0.15
C CYS A 140 5.28 29.00 -0.59
N PRO A 141 6.39 29.68 -0.94
CA PRO A 141 6.35 30.93 -1.72
C PRO A 141 5.69 30.80 -3.09
N GLY A 142 5.77 29.63 -3.71
CA GLY A 142 5.23 29.34 -5.04
C GLY A 142 3.90 28.59 -5.04
N GLU A 143 3.16 28.56 -3.93
CA GLU A 143 1.84 27.92 -3.91
C GLU A 143 0.72 28.85 -4.40
N VAL A 144 -0.20 28.30 -5.18
CA VAL A 144 -1.46 28.91 -5.57
C VAL A 144 -2.40 29.01 -4.36
N THR A 145 -2.50 27.94 -3.57
CA THR A 145 -3.28 27.91 -2.32
C THR A 145 -2.74 26.85 -1.36
N ASP A 146 -3.04 27.02 -0.07
CA ASP A 146 -2.80 25.99 0.93
C ASP A 146 -3.74 24.80 0.70
N VAL A 147 -3.17 23.66 0.31
CA VAL A 147 -3.94 22.44 0.04
C VAL A 147 -4.24 21.60 1.29
N THR A 148 -3.70 21.98 2.46
CA THR A 148 -3.89 21.24 3.73
C THR A 148 -5.37 21.02 4.07
N PRO A 149 -6.25 22.05 4.02
CA PRO A 149 -7.66 21.87 4.38
C PRO A 149 -8.38 20.85 3.48
N TYR A 150 -8.06 20.87 2.18
CA TYR A 150 -8.64 19.96 1.19
C TYR A 150 -8.17 18.52 1.39
N ALA A 151 -6.87 18.32 1.57
CA ALA A 151 -6.30 17.00 1.82
C ALA A 151 -6.84 16.39 3.12
N LYS A 152 -6.97 17.20 4.18
CA LYS A 152 -7.55 16.78 5.47
C LYS A 152 -9.03 16.41 5.32
N ALA A 153 -9.81 17.25 4.64
CA ALA A 153 -11.24 16.97 4.42
C ALA A 153 -11.46 15.69 3.61
N ILE A 154 -10.69 15.47 2.55
CA ILE A 154 -10.76 14.26 1.72
C ILE A 154 -10.30 13.03 2.50
N ALA A 155 -9.26 13.14 3.32
CA ALA A 155 -8.84 12.05 4.20
C ALA A 155 -9.92 11.67 5.21
N SER A 156 -10.55 12.66 5.85
CA SER A 156 -11.65 12.44 6.81
C SER A 156 -12.90 11.88 6.14
N HIS A 157 -13.29 12.39 4.95
CA HIS A 157 -14.49 11.97 4.23
C HIS A 157 -14.44 10.49 3.82
N PHE A 158 -13.27 10.00 3.42
CA PHE A 158 -13.11 8.63 2.94
C PHE A 158 -12.69 7.63 4.02
N LEU A 159 -12.21 8.09 5.18
CA LEU A 159 -11.85 7.21 6.28
C LEU A 159 -13.09 6.53 6.86
N ARG A 160 -13.15 5.19 6.86
CA ARG A 160 -14.32 4.39 7.29
C ARG A 160 -15.57 4.62 6.44
N ASN A 161 -15.41 5.19 5.24
CA ASN A 161 -16.52 5.37 4.33
C ASN A 161 -16.82 4.05 3.61
N PRO A 162 -18.08 3.55 3.58
CA PRO A 162 -18.44 2.30 2.92
C PRO A 162 -18.00 2.20 1.46
N VAL A 163 -17.90 3.33 0.74
CA VAL A 163 -17.42 3.34 -0.65
C VAL A 163 -15.95 2.90 -0.78
N CYS A 164 -15.18 2.98 0.31
CA CYS A 164 -13.74 2.76 0.36
C CYS A 164 -13.32 1.44 1.02
N GLU A 165 -14.21 0.74 1.73
CA GLU A 165 -13.83 -0.41 2.58
C GLU A 165 -13.38 -1.63 1.75
N ASN A 166 -13.89 -1.78 0.53
CA ASN A 166 -13.61 -2.92 -0.34
C ASN A 166 -13.40 -2.52 -1.79
N LEU A 167 -12.40 -1.69 -2.08
CA LEU A 167 -12.02 -1.36 -3.45
C LEU A 167 -11.39 -2.59 -4.16
N PRO A 168 -11.31 -2.61 -5.50
CA PRO A 168 -10.59 -3.67 -6.22
C PRO A 168 -9.12 -3.75 -5.83
N ARG A 169 -8.50 -2.59 -5.55
CA ARG A 169 -7.12 -2.47 -5.11
C ARG A 169 -6.91 -1.15 -4.36
N LYS A 170 -5.71 -0.96 -3.77
CA LYS A 170 -5.31 0.31 -3.13
C LYS A 170 -5.57 1.51 -4.05
N PHE A 171 -6.13 2.58 -3.49
CA PHE A 171 -6.33 3.87 -4.14
C PHE A 171 -5.53 4.96 -3.43
N LYS A 172 -4.90 5.85 -4.17
CA LYS A 172 -3.99 6.87 -3.65
C LYS A 172 -4.34 8.25 -4.20
N PHE A 173 -4.57 9.19 -3.29
CA PHE A 173 -4.69 10.61 -3.60
C PHE A 173 -3.37 11.36 -3.35
N ALA A 174 -3.14 12.44 -4.08
CA ALA A 174 -2.11 13.44 -3.76
C ALA A 174 -2.61 14.86 -4.04
N PHE A 175 -2.22 15.80 -3.17
CA PHE A 175 -2.61 17.21 -3.23
C PHE A 175 -1.37 18.11 -3.29
N SER A 176 -1.20 18.90 -4.34
CA SER A 176 -0.14 19.91 -4.41
C SER A 176 -0.73 21.30 -4.59
N GLY A 177 -0.20 22.27 -3.84
CA GLY A 177 -0.55 23.68 -3.97
C GLY A 177 0.37 24.45 -4.91
N CYS A 178 1.53 23.88 -5.29
CA CYS A 178 2.60 24.61 -5.97
C CYS A 178 2.97 23.99 -7.32
N ALA A 179 3.50 24.83 -8.21
CA ALA A 179 3.91 24.45 -9.57
C ALA A 179 5.09 23.45 -9.59
N THR A 180 5.82 23.26 -8.50
CA THR A 180 6.86 22.21 -8.42
C THR A 180 6.28 20.80 -8.21
N ASP A 181 4.96 20.68 -7.98
CA ASP A 181 4.28 19.43 -7.66
C ASP A 181 5.00 18.61 -6.57
N CYS A 182 5.24 19.22 -5.40
CA CYS A 182 5.94 18.58 -4.28
C CYS A 182 5.23 17.32 -3.74
N ALA A 183 3.97 17.09 -4.12
CA ALA A 183 3.21 15.89 -3.74
C ALA A 183 3.26 14.77 -4.79
N LEU A 184 3.87 15.02 -5.96
CA LEU A 184 4.01 14.09 -7.07
C LEU A 184 2.65 13.62 -7.60
N THR A 185 1.70 14.56 -7.79
CA THR A 185 0.33 14.28 -8.25
C THR A 185 0.28 13.37 -9.47
N GLY A 186 1.25 13.48 -10.38
CA GLY A 186 1.32 12.69 -11.60
C GLY A 186 1.48 11.17 -11.45
N ILE A 187 1.80 10.63 -10.26
CA ILE A 187 1.98 9.17 -10.05
C ILE A 187 0.89 8.52 -9.19
N HIS A 188 -0.21 9.23 -8.96
CA HIS A 188 -1.29 8.82 -8.06
C HIS A 188 -2.52 8.32 -8.82
N ASP A 189 -3.38 7.56 -8.14
CA ASP A 189 -4.63 7.09 -8.75
C ASP A 189 -5.54 8.29 -9.07
N LEU A 190 -5.56 9.31 -8.19
CA LEU A 190 -6.06 10.65 -8.46
C LEU A 190 -5.09 11.72 -7.91
N GLY A 191 -4.57 12.57 -8.78
CA GLY A 191 -3.74 13.72 -8.45
C GLY A 191 -4.57 15.02 -8.49
N VAL A 192 -4.37 15.88 -7.50
CA VAL A 192 -5.06 17.16 -7.34
C VAL A 192 -4.03 18.28 -7.25
N LEU A 193 -3.97 19.15 -8.26
CA LEU A 193 -3.03 20.27 -8.31
C LEU A 193 -3.80 21.59 -8.28
N ALA A 194 -3.48 22.47 -7.33
CA ALA A 194 -4.05 23.81 -7.31
C ALA A 194 -3.58 24.63 -8.52
N VAL A 195 -4.53 25.28 -9.19
CA VAL A 195 -4.30 26.10 -10.37
C VAL A 195 -5.23 27.32 -10.35
N ASN A 196 -4.80 28.39 -11.00
CA ASN A 196 -5.65 29.55 -11.26
C ASN A 196 -6.33 29.41 -12.63
N GLN A 197 -7.58 29.86 -12.72
CA GLN A 197 -8.28 30.01 -13.99
C GLN A 197 -9.08 31.30 -13.99
N THR A 198 -9.11 31.99 -15.14
CA THR A 198 -9.98 33.14 -15.36
C THR A 198 -11.41 32.67 -15.59
N VAL A 199 -12.31 32.96 -14.65
CA VAL A 199 -13.75 32.67 -14.70
C VAL A 199 -14.51 33.98 -14.56
N ASP A 200 -15.35 34.31 -15.55
CA ASP A 200 -16.11 35.58 -15.62
C ASP A 200 -15.20 36.83 -15.54
N GLY A 201 -14.02 36.77 -16.17
CA GLY A 201 -13.05 37.88 -16.14
C GLY A 201 -12.31 38.07 -14.81
N ARG A 202 -12.48 37.15 -13.84
CA ARG A 202 -11.76 37.17 -12.56
C ARG A 202 -10.93 35.90 -12.40
N GLU A 203 -9.71 36.05 -11.90
CA GLU A 203 -8.88 34.91 -11.53
C GLU A 203 -9.49 34.19 -10.31
N ARG A 204 -9.72 32.88 -10.42
CA ARG A 204 -10.24 32.04 -9.36
C ARG A 204 -9.33 30.83 -9.15
N VAL A 205 -9.09 30.52 -7.89
CA VAL A 205 -8.42 29.28 -7.48
C VAL A 205 -9.35 28.10 -7.72
N GLY A 206 -8.82 27.05 -8.33
CA GLY A 206 -9.44 25.73 -8.42
C GLY A 206 -8.38 24.65 -8.51
N PHE A 207 -8.78 23.49 -9.02
CA PHE A 207 -7.93 22.31 -9.04
C PHE A 207 -7.95 21.61 -10.40
N ARG A 208 -6.77 21.34 -10.92
CA ARG A 208 -6.56 20.43 -12.05
C ARG A 208 -6.51 19.00 -11.52
N LEU A 209 -7.27 18.11 -12.14
CA LEU A 209 -7.37 16.71 -11.76
C LEU A 209 -6.67 15.82 -12.78
N THR A 210 -5.87 14.87 -12.30
CA THR A 210 -5.27 13.81 -13.12
C THR A 210 -5.62 12.45 -12.55
N VAL A 211 -5.83 11.44 -13.39
CA VAL A 211 -6.34 10.12 -12.98
C VAL A 211 -5.56 8.99 -13.65
N GLY A 212 -5.44 7.85 -12.98
CA GLY A 212 -4.83 6.66 -13.59
C GLY A 212 -3.30 6.61 -13.56
N GLY A 213 -2.66 7.49 -12.79
CA GLY A 213 -1.23 7.40 -12.53
C GLY A 213 -0.86 6.18 -11.68
N GLY A 214 0.35 5.68 -11.86
CA GLY A 214 0.90 4.73 -10.91
C GLY A 214 2.12 3.97 -11.41
N LEU A 215 3.09 3.81 -10.52
CA LEU A 215 4.35 3.10 -10.77
C LEU A 215 4.14 1.57 -10.76
N GLY A 216 4.48 0.86 -9.68
CA GLY A 216 4.45 -0.61 -9.71
C GLY A 216 5.42 -1.18 -10.76
N ALA A 217 5.32 -2.47 -11.07
CA ALA A 217 6.19 -3.09 -12.08
C ALA A 217 5.95 -2.59 -13.52
N SER A 218 4.73 -2.09 -13.81
CA SER A 218 4.37 -1.53 -15.11
C SER A 218 3.90 -0.08 -14.91
N PRO A 219 4.80 0.92 -14.94
CA PRO A 219 4.45 2.31 -14.65
C PRO A 219 3.55 2.91 -15.75
N LYS A 220 2.55 3.70 -15.37
CA LYS A 220 1.65 4.42 -16.28
C LYS A 220 1.59 5.90 -15.90
N LYS A 221 1.64 6.76 -16.93
CA LYS A 221 1.37 8.20 -16.79
C LYS A 221 -0.14 8.41 -16.57
N PRO A 222 -0.53 9.47 -15.86
CA PRO A 222 -1.94 9.74 -15.63
C PRO A 222 -2.55 10.39 -16.88
N TYR A 223 -3.86 10.32 -16.98
CA TYR A 223 -4.65 11.13 -17.90
C TYR A 223 -5.05 12.41 -17.19
N LEU A 224 -5.10 13.51 -17.94
CA LEU A 224 -5.80 14.72 -17.49
C LEU A 224 -7.29 14.42 -17.42
N LEU A 225 -7.89 14.56 -16.23
CA LEU A 225 -9.33 14.34 -16.03
C LEU A 225 -10.11 15.64 -16.26
N GLU A 226 -9.77 16.70 -15.54
CA GLU A 226 -10.35 18.03 -15.71
C GLU A 226 -9.26 19.08 -15.52
N GLU A 227 -9.22 20.09 -16.41
CA GLU A 227 -8.25 21.19 -16.32
C GLU A 227 -8.47 22.08 -15.09
N TRP A 228 -9.73 22.23 -14.68
CA TRP A 228 -10.09 23.07 -13.55
C TRP A 228 -11.42 22.64 -12.92
N VAL A 229 -11.43 22.54 -11.60
CA VAL A 229 -12.59 22.20 -10.77
C VAL A 229 -12.65 23.17 -9.59
N PRO A 230 -13.83 23.73 -9.27
CA PRO A 230 -13.97 24.58 -8.09
C PRO A 230 -13.87 23.77 -6.79
N ALA A 231 -13.28 24.39 -5.77
CA ALA A 231 -13.09 23.81 -4.43
C ALA A 231 -14.33 23.09 -3.87
N GLN A 232 -15.50 23.72 -3.96
CA GLN A 232 -16.79 23.25 -3.40
C GLN A 232 -17.30 21.95 -4.04
N GLU A 233 -16.66 21.55 -5.13
CA GLU A 233 -17.09 20.50 -6.04
C GLU A 233 -16.09 19.35 -6.10
N LEU A 234 -14.90 19.54 -5.54
CA LEU A 234 -13.77 18.61 -5.52
C LEU A 234 -14.07 17.25 -4.88
N HIS A 235 -14.79 17.23 -3.75
CA HIS A 235 -15.12 15.98 -3.05
C HIS A 235 -16.01 15.07 -3.90
N LEU A 236 -16.97 15.64 -4.65
CA LEU A 236 -17.81 14.86 -5.55
C LEU A 236 -17.00 14.23 -6.68
N ARG A 237 -16.01 14.95 -7.24
CA ARG A 237 -15.13 14.38 -8.27
C ARG A 237 -14.32 13.23 -7.72
N CYS A 238 -13.74 13.41 -6.54
CA CYS A 238 -12.99 12.35 -5.86
C CYS A 238 -13.86 11.12 -5.64
N GLU A 239 -15.10 11.29 -5.18
CA GLU A 239 -16.03 10.19 -4.94
C GLU A 239 -16.51 9.53 -6.25
N ALA A 240 -16.80 10.32 -7.29
CA ALA A 240 -17.20 9.79 -8.60
C ALA A 240 -16.13 8.85 -9.17
N VAL A 241 -14.86 9.29 -9.17
CA VAL A 241 -13.72 8.45 -9.61
C VAL A 241 -13.61 7.17 -8.78
N LEU A 242 -13.77 7.28 -7.45
CA LEU A 242 -13.75 6.12 -6.56
C LEU A 242 -14.91 5.15 -6.83
N ARG A 243 -16.12 5.64 -7.10
CA ARG A 243 -17.29 4.81 -7.43
C ARG A 243 -17.09 4.07 -8.75
N VAL A 244 -16.60 4.75 -9.79
CA VAL A 244 -16.23 4.09 -11.06
C VAL A 244 -15.21 3.00 -10.81
N PHE A 245 -14.15 3.29 -10.05
CA PHE A 245 -13.14 2.29 -9.74
C PHE A 245 -13.71 1.11 -8.94
N ASN A 246 -14.54 1.38 -7.94
CA ASN A 246 -15.15 0.36 -7.10
C ASN A 246 -16.03 -0.61 -7.91
N ARG A 247 -16.87 -0.07 -8.80
CA ARG A 247 -17.84 -0.84 -9.60
C ARG A 247 -17.21 -1.59 -10.77
N HIS A 248 -16.23 -1.00 -11.44
CA HIS A 248 -15.73 -1.52 -12.72
C HIS A 248 -14.29 -2.07 -12.66
N GLY A 249 -13.55 -1.83 -11.58
CA GLY A 249 -12.18 -2.30 -11.46
C GLY A 249 -12.07 -3.82 -11.32
N ASN A 250 -10.98 -4.38 -11.84
CA ASN A 250 -10.74 -5.82 -11.86
C ASN A 250 -10.51 -6.36 -10.44
N ARG A 251 -11.31 -7.34 -10.02
CA ARG A 251 -11.18 -8.04 -8.73
C ARG A 251 -10.62 -9.46 -8.84
N LYS A 252 -10.52 -9.98 -10.07
CA LYS A 252 -10.05 -11.35 -10.37
C LYS A 252 -8.53 -11.37 -10.42
N ASN A 253 -7.93 -10.54 -11.26
CA ASN A 253 -6.48 -10.47 -11.41
C ASN A 253 -5.91 -9.27 -10.65
N LYS A 254 -5.29 -9.54 -9.51
CA LYS A 254 -4.70 -8.53 -8.62
C LYS A 254 -3.59 -7.72 -9.27
N SER A 255 -2.84 -8.30 -10.21
CA SER A 255 -1.80 -7.58 -10.97
C SER A 255 -2.38 -6.50 -11.88
N LEU A 256 -3.64 -6.68 -12.32
CA LEU A 256 -4.39 -5.78 -13.20
C LEU A 256 -5.54 -5.04 -12.48
N ALA A 257 -5.52 -5.01 -11.15
CA ALA A 257 -6.63 -4.51 -10.31
C ALA A 257 -6.56 -3.00 -9.99
N ARG A 258 -5.50 -2.30 -10.40
CA ARG A 258 -5.37 -0.84 -10.19
C ARG A 258 -6.16 -0.07 -11.25
N ILE A 259 -6.66 1.12 -10.90
CA ILE A 259 -7.48 1.96 -11.79
C ILE A 259 -6.82 2.24 -13.14
N LYS A 260 -5.49 2.37 -13.19
CA LYS A 260 -4.73 2.55 -14.43
C LYS A 260 -5.02 1.46 -15.48
N PHE A 261 -5.23 0.22 -15.05
CA PHE A 261 -5.55 -0.91 -15.93
C PHE A 261 -7.03 -0.94 -16.32
N LEU A 262 -7.91 -0.42 -15.44
CA LEU A 262 -9.30 -0.18 -15.81
C LEU A 262 -9.38 0.83 -16.97
N ILE A 263 -8.66 1.94 -16.86
CA ILE A 263 -8.63 2.98 -17.90
C ILE A 263 -7.99 2.44 -19.18
N GLU A 264 -6.86 1.72 -19.08
CA GLU A 264 -6.21 1.09 -20.23
C GLU A 264 -7.14 0.12 -20.97
N LYS A 265 -7.89 -0.72 -20.24
CA LYS A 265 -8.83 -1.68 -20.82
C LYS A 265 -10.07 -1.00 -21.41
N ALA A 266 -10.61 0.01 -20.74
CA ALA A 266 -11.85 0.67 -21.15
C ALA A 266 -11.64 1.70 -22.27
N GLY A 267 -10.44 2.29 -22.36
CA GLY A 267 -10.20 3.55 -23.06
C GLY A 267 -10.59 4.75 -22.19
N PHE A 268 -9.83 5.85 -22.32
CA PHE A 268 -10.04 7.05 -21.49
C PHE A 268 -11.42 7.68 -21.72
N GLU A 269 -11.89 7.79 -22.97
CA GLU A 269 -13.22 8.33 -23.30
C GLU A 269 -14.35 7.59 -22.57
N LYS A 270 -14.31 6.26 -22.57
CA LYS A 270 -15.31 5.44 -21.88
C LYS A 270 -15.21 5.60 -20.36
N PHE A 271 -14.00 5.67 -19.83
CA PHE A 271 -13.79 5.96 -18.41
C PHE A 271 -14.36 7.33 -18.02
N TYR A 272 -14.11 8.35 -18.84
CA TYR A 272 -14.61 9.70 -18.63
C TYR A 272 -16.15 9.74 -18.64
N ALA A 273 -16.80 9.02 -19.56
CA ALA A 273 -18.26 8.91 -19.59
C ALA A 273 -18.82 8.29 -18.29
N MET A 274 -18.27 7.16 -17.83
CA MET A 274 -18.68 6.54 -16.55
C MET A 274 -18.46 7.49 -15.36
N TYR A 275 -17.36 8.24 -15.37
CA TYR A 275 -17.06 9.25 -14.37
C TYR A 275 -18.09 10.39 -14.38
N ALA A 276 -18.42 10.92 -15.56
CA ALA A 276 -19.36 12.01 -15.71
C ALA A 276 -20.77 11.61 -15.26
N GLU A 277 -21.19 10.36 -15.54
CA GLU A 277 -22.45 9.78 -15.05
C GLU A 277 -22.48 9.71 -13.51
N GLU A 278 -21.44 9.14 -12.88
CA GLU A 278 -21.37 9.09 -11.41
C GLU A 278 -21.35 10.49 -10.79
N TYR A 279 -20.63 11.43 -11.41
CA TYR A 279 -20.55 12.80 -10.95
C TYR A 279 -21.92 13.51 -11.05
N ALA A 280 -22.64 13.37 -12.16
CA ALA A 280 -23.97 13.94 -12.34
C ALA A 280 -24.94 13.40 -11.28
N PHE A 281 -24.95 12.08 -11.06
CA PHE A 281 -25.75 11.42 -10.02
C PHE A 281 -25.46 11.98 -8.61
N LEU A 282 -24.17 12.10 -8.26
CA LEU A 282 -23.75 12.65 -6.98
C LEU A 282 -24.16 14.11 -6.80
N ARG A 283 -24.08 14.91 -7.88
CA ARG A 283 -24.48 16.32 -7.86
C ARG A 283 -25.99 16.49 -7.68
N GLU A 284 -26.79 15.70 -8.35
CA GLU A 284 -28.26 15.70 -8.22
C GLU A 284 -28.69 15.28 -6.80
N GLY A 285 -28.07 14.23 -6.25
CA GLY A 285 -28.29 13.82 -4.86
C GLY A 285 -27.90 14.90 -3.84
N ARG A 286 -26.89 15.73 -4.16
CA ARG A 286 -26.45 16.84 -3.29
C ARG A 286 -27.45 17.99 -3.15
N ALA A 287 -28.49 18.08 -3.99
CA ALA A 287 -29.59 19.01 -3.74
C ALA A 287 -30.31 18.74 -2.40
N THR A 288 -30.08 17.57 -1.77
CA THR A 288 -30.69 17.17 -0.50
C THR A 288 -29.73 17.07 0.70
N ALA A 289 -28.40 17.15 0.52
CA ALA A 289 -27.43 17.03 1.62
C ALA A 289 -26.28 18.06 1.50
N SER A 290 -26.37 19.13 2.29
CA SER A 290 -25.35 20.19 2.37
C SER A 290 -24.16 19.73 3.22
N LEU A 291 -23.15 19.14 2.59
CA LEU A 291 -21.82 18.98 3.17
C LEU A 291 -20.83 19.60 2.19
N THR A 292 -20.36 20.82 2.47
CA THR A 292 -19.18 21.41 1.83
C THR A 292 -18.02 21.26 2.80
N PRO A 293 -17.16 20.21 2.67
CA PRO A 293 -16.11 19.93 3.65
C PRO A 293 -14.97 20.96 3.68
N PHE A 294 -15.07 22.04 2.89
CA PHE A 294 -13.95 22.90 2.52
C PHE A 294 -14.05 24.33 3.07
N ASP A 295 -14.99 24.61 3.98
CA ASP A 295 -15.00 25.85 4.78
C ASP A 295 -13.95 25.82 5.91
N LEU A 296 -13.00 24.87 5.84
CA LEU A 296 -11.89 24.77 6.77
C LEU A 296 -10.90 25.92 6.53
N ALA A 297 -10.72 26.76 7.54
CA ALA A 297 -9.72 27.81 7.53
C ALA A 297 -8.31 27.22 7.29
N PRO A 298 -7.44 27.93 6.54
CA PRO A 298 -6.01 27.61 6.49
C PRO A 298 -5.43 27.51 7.90
N GLU A 299 -4.30 26.80 8.04
CA GLU A 299 -3.63 26.76 9.34
C GLU A 299 -3.25 28.17 9.80
N PRO A 300 -3.54 28.53 11.06
CA PRO A 300 -3.26 29.87 11.56
C PRO A 300 -1.75 30.12 11.55
N VAL A 301 -1.37 31.29 11.06
CA VAL A 301 0.01 31.79 11.20
C VAL A 301 0.26 32.03 12.68
N PRO A 302 1.33 31.46 13.29
CA PRO A 302 1.66 31.74 14.68
C PRO A 302 1.79 33.25 14.93
N SER A 303 1.03 33.75 15.92
CA SER A 303 0.92 35.18 16.25
C SER A 303 2.15 35.76 16.96
N ASN A 304 3.00 34.90 17.52
CA ASN A 304 4.20 35.31 18.22
C ASN A 304 5.30 35.59 17.19
N GLY A 305 5.36 36.82 16.67
CA GLY A 305 6.50 37.29 15.89
C GLY A 305 7.81 36.92 16.60
N ALA A 306 8.71 36.27 15.87
CA ALA A 306 10.04 35.78 16.29
C ALA A 306 10.44 36.24 17.70
N GLN A 307 10.03 35.50 18.74
CA GLN A 307 10.51 35.77 20.08
C GLN A 307 12.02 35.57 20.06
N ARG A 308 12.77 36.64 20.41
CA ARG A 308 14.23 36.63 20.46
C ARG A 308 14.67 35.69 21.58
N GLY A 309 14.94 34.42 21.24
CA GLY A 309 15.77 33.56 22.06
C GLY A 309 17.19 34.14 22.12
N PRO A 310 17.95 33.92 23.21
CA PRO A 310 19.30 34.46 23.33
C PRO A 310 20.17 33.92 22.19
N HIS A 311 20.76 34.84 21.42
CA HIS A 311 21.90 34.53 20.57
C HIS A 311 23.02 34.02 21.47
N ASN A 312 23.26 32.71 21.49
CA ASN A 312 24.58 32.24 21.91
C ASN A 312 25.54 32.71 20.80
N GLY A 313 26.26 33.77 21.10
CA GLY A 313 27.09 34.56 20.18
C GLY A 313 28.36 33.86 19.72
N ASP A 314 28.27 32.59 19.32
CA ASP A 314 29.37 31.88 18.69
C ASP A 314 29.22 31.91 17.17
N THR A 315 30.36 32.01 16.48
CA THR A 315 30.40 31.81 15.03
C THR A 315 30.00 30.36 14.77
N PRO A 316 28.90 30.08 14.05
CA PRO A 316 28.45 28.71 13.82
C PRO A 316 29.56 27.88 13.17
N PRO A 317 29.66 26.57 13.47
CA PRO A 317 30.69 25.72 12.87
C PRO A 317 30.56 25.71 11.33
N PRO A 318 31.63 25.40 10.58
CA PRO A 318 31.59 25.40 9.11
C PRO A 318 30.44 24.57 8.50
N GLN A 319 30.05 23.49 9.18
CA GLN A 319 28.93 22.62 8.80
C GLN A 319 27.56 23.32 8.87
N TYR A 320 27.39 24.36 9.69
CA TYR A 320 26.17 25.17 9.74
C TYR A 320 25.91 25.89 8.42
N ALA A 321 26.94 26.44 7.78
CA ALA A 321 26.78 27.15 6.51
C ALA A 321 26.29 26.19 5.40
N ALA A 322 26.90 25.00 5.33
CA ALA A 322 26.47 23.93 4.42
C ALA A 322 25.03 23.48 4.74
N TRP A 323 24.73 23.18 6.00
CA TRP A 323 23.39 22.78 6.45
C TRP A 323 22.34 23.85 6.14
N ARG A 324 22.63 25.12 6.41
CA ARG A 324 21.73 26.23 6.08
C ARG A 324 21.50 26.32 4.58
N GLY A 325 22.52 26.13 3.76
CA GLY A 325 22.41 26.16 2.30
C GLY A 325 21.59 25.02 1.69
N THR A 326 21.49 23.87 2.36
CA THR A 326 20.77 22.69 1.84
C THR A 326 19.44 22.43 2.54
N ASN A 327 19.33 22.65 3.85
CA ASN A 327 18.20 22.21 4.67
C ASN A 327 17.21 23.34 4.97
N VAL A 328 17.60 24.61 4.79
CA VAL A 328 16.75 25.76 5.13
C VAL A 328 16.20 26.39 3.86
N THR A 329 14.89 26.57 3.81
CA THR A 329 14.20 27.24 2.70
C THR A 329 13.37 28.40 3.25
N PRO A 330 13.48 29.62 2.69
CA PRO A 330 12.59 30.72 3.06
C PRO A 330 11.12 30.35 2.84
N GLN A 331 10.25 30.65 3.80
CA GLN A 331 8.80 30.56 3.61
C GLN A 331 8.22 31.92 3.20
N LYS A 332 6.98 31.92 2.71
CA LYS A 332 6.30 33.13 2.22
C LYS A 332 6.01 34.17 3.31
N GLN A 333 5.99 33.75 4.59
CA GLN A 333 5.81 34.66 5.72
C GLN A 333 7.15 35.26 6.17
N PRO A 334 7.27 36.60 6.26
CA PRO A 334 8.52 37.26 6.64
C PRO A 334 9.04 36.82 8.01
N GLY A 335 10.37 36.70 8.13
CA GLY A 335 11.04 36.39 9.40
C GLY A 335 11.10 34.89 9.76
N TYR A 336 10.48 34.03 8.97
CA TYR A 336 10.46 32.58 9.18
C TYR A 336 11.12 31.82 8.02
N SER A 337 11.52 30.58 8.32
CA SER A 337 12.01 29.59 7.37
C SER A 337 11.39 28.22 7.64
N ALA A 338 11.37 27.38 6.60
CA ALA A 338 11.12 25.95 6.70
C ALA A 338 12.47 25.22 6.78
N VAL A 339 12.55 24.16 7.58
CA VAL A 339 13.78 23.38 7.79
C VAL A 339 13.50 21.90 7.54
N LEU A 340 14.15 21.33 6.53
CA LEU A 340 14.09 19.91 6.22
C LEU A 340 15.10 19.16 7.09
N VAL A 341 14.60 18.25 7.92
CA VAL A 341 15.39 17.35 8.76
C VAL A 341 15.58 16.04 8.00
N THR A 342 16.82 15.78 7.57
CA THR A 342 17.18 14.59 6.78
C THR A 342 17.31 13.36 7.66
N LEU A 343 16.76 12.25 7.21
CA LEU A 343 16.82 10.96 7.86
C LEU A 343 17.54 9.98 6.93
N THR A 344 18.55 9.30 7.42
CA THR A 344 19.20 8.23 6.65
C THR A 344 18.15 7.17 6.33
N ILE A 345 17.85 6.98 5.03
CA ILE A 345 16.88 6.02 4.48
C ILE A 345 15.46 6.08 5.10
N GLY A 346 15.12 7.18 5.77
CA GLY A 346 13.85 7.38 6.48
C GLY A 346 13.74 6.73 7.85
N ASP A 347 14.81 6.16 8.42
CA ASP A 347 14.78 5.56 9.75
C ASP A 347 15.16 6.57 10.84
N LEU A 348 14.52 6.49 12.00
CA LEU A 348 15.00 7.16 13.21
C LEU A 348 14.70 6.36 14.49
N SER A 349 15.54 6.57 15.50
CA SER A 349 15.43 5.97 16.82
C SER A 349 14.36 6.64 17.70
N THR A 350 13.95 5.98 18.77
CA THR A 350 13.00 6.56 19.75
C THR A 350 13.57 7.77 20.48
N ASP A 351 14.87 7.82 20.75
CA ASP A 351 15.53 9.02 21.30
C ASP A 351 15.48 10.19 20.34
N GLN A 352 15.71 9.95 19.05
CA GLN A 352 15.55 10.96 18.01
C GLN A 352 14.10 11.45 17.89
N LEU A 353 13.09 10.57 17.99
CA LEU A 353 11.68 10.97 18.02
C LEU A 353 11.37 11.90 19.19
N ARG A 354 11.81 11.55 20.39
CA ARG A 354 11.59 12.36 21.60
C ARG A 354 12.32 13.69 21.53
N GLY A 355 13.57 13.67 21.06
CA GLY A 355 14.37 14.87 20.79
C GLY A 355 13.70 15.80 19.78
N LEU A 356 13.23 15.25 18.66
CA LEU A 356 12.55 16.00 17.62
C LEU A 356 11.21 16.56 18.12
N ALA A 357 10.49 15.85 18.99
CA ALA A 357 9.28 16.37 19.64
C ALA A 357 9.59 17.63 20.48
N GLY A 358 10.65 17.59 21.30
CA GLY A 358 11.10 18.75 22.07
C GLY A 358 11.58 19.92 21.21
N ILE A 359 12.30 19.63 20.12
CA ILE A 359 12.70 20.63 19.11
C ILE A 359 11.47 21.26 18.47
N THR A 360 10.47 20.46 18.13
CA THR A 360 9.23 20.93 17.48
C THR A 360 8.42 21.85 18.42
N ASP A 361 8.31 21.50 19.69
CA ASP A 361 7.69 22.35 20.73
C ASP A 361 8.41 23.70 20.84
N ARG A 362 9.74 23.69 20.83
CA ARG A 362 10.56 24.88 21.04
C ARG A 362 10.65 25.80 19.81
N PHE A 363 10.79 25.24 18.62
CA PHE A 363 11.20 26.00 17.43
C PHE A 363 10.18 26.00 16.28
N ALA A 364 9.16 25.15 16.31
CA ALA A 364 8.24 24.95 15.18
C ALA A 364 6.75 25.02 15.58
N HIS A 365 6.45 25.72 16.68
CA HIS A 365 5.10 25.96 17.20
C HIS A 365 4.26 24.68 17.34
N GLY A 366 4.90 23.56 17.74
CA GLY A 366 4.19 22.30 17.98
C GLY A 366 3.66 21.61 16.73
N THR A 367 4.15 21.96 15.53
CA THR A 367 3.75 21.28 14.28
C THR A 367 4.94 20.84 13.43
N ILE A 368 4.86 19.64 12.88
CA ILE A 368 5.87 19.08 11.96
C ILE A 368 5.17 18.35 10.82
N ARG A 369 5.84 18.21 9.67
CA ARG A 369 5.34 17.48 8.50
C ARG A 369 6.28 16.34 8.14
N THR A 370 5.78 15.13 7.93
CA THR A 370 6.52 14.10 7.19
C THR A 370 6.47 14.41 5.69
N THR A 371 7.48 13.99 4.94
CA THR A 371 7.58 14.23 3.49
C THR A 371 7.46 12.95 2.67
N VAL A 372 7.19 13.11 1.37
CA VAL A 372 7.23 11.99 0.40
C VAL A 372 8.66 11.50 0.10
N THR A 373 9.67 12.23 0.58
CA THR A 373 11.09 11.90 0.50
C THR A 373 11.62 11.26 1.78
N GLN A 374 10.72 10.78 2.67
CA GLN A 374 11.06 10.09 3.92
C GLN A 374 11.78 10.96 4.96
N ASN A 375 11.55 12.27 4.93
CA ASN A 375 12.14 13.24 5.84
C ASN A 375 11.07 13.96 6.67
N PHE A 376 11.50 14.78 7.63
CA PHE A 376 10.63 15.70 8.33
C PHE A 376 10.85 17.15 7.88
N LEU A 377 9.81 17.97 7.93
CA LEU A 377 9.84 19.40 7.69
C LEU A 377 9.31 20.14 8.91
N LEU A 378 10.19 20.90 9.54
CA LEU A 378 9.85 21.90 10.55
C LEU A 378 9.39 23.17 9.83
N ARG A 379 8.24 23.69 10.23
CA ARG A 379 7.64 24.90 9.65
C ARG A 379 7.64 26.00 10.71
N TRP A 380 7.56 27.26 10.29
CA TRP A 380 7.46 28.39 11.21
C TRP A 380 8.69 28.53 12.11
N VAL A 381 9.88 28.18 11.62
CA VAL A 381 11.12 28.38 12.36
C VAL A 381 11.55 29.83 12.21
N ALA A 382 11.69 30.58 13.30
CA ALA A 382 12.19 31.95 13.22
C ALA A 382 13.63 31.98 12.70
N ASN A 383 13.93 32.90 11.77
CA ASN A 383 15.27 32.98 11.16
C ASN A 383 16.39 33.21 12.19
N ALA A 384 16.06 33.88 13.31
CA ALA A 384 16.99 34.13 14.41
C ALA A 384 17.34 32.85 15.20
N ASP A 385 16.47 31.84 15.19
CA ASP A 385 16.64 30.60 15.95
C ASP A 385 17.40 29.52 15.17
N LEU A 386 17.71 29.74 13.88
CA LEU A 386 18.37 28.75 13.04
C LEU A 386 19.69 28.19 13.63
N PRO A 387 20.59 28.99 14.23
CA PRO A 387 21.80 28.45 14.88
C PRO A 387 21.46 27.53 16.06
N ALA A 388 20.54 27.94 16.93
CA ALA A 388 20.16 27.16 18.10
C ALA A 388 19.37 25.88 17.72
N LEU A 389 18.56 25.95 16.66
CA LEU A 389 17.89 24.79 16.09
C LEU A 389 18.91 23.80 15.53
N TYR A 390 19.91 24.29 14.78
CA TYR A 390 20.97 23.45 14.23
C TYR A 390 21.74 22.71 15.33
N GLU A 391 22.14 23.40 16.40
CA GLU A 391 22.80 22.78 17.56
C GLU A 391 21.92 21.71 18.22
N ALA A 392 20.61 21.98 18.39
CA ALA A 392 19.68 21.02 18.96
C ALA A 392 19.52 19.77 18.07
N LEU A 393 19.44 19.94 16.75
CA LEU A 393 19.41 18.85 15.79
C LEU A 393 20.72 18.05 15.80
N CYS A 394 21.89 18.71 15.91
CA CYS A 394 23.17 18.04 16.06
C CYS A 394 23.23 17.19 17.34
N GLY A 395 22.69 17.71 18.45
CA GLY A 395 22.64 16.99 19.73
C GLY A 395 21.85 15.67 19.69
N ILE A 396 21.00 15.47 18.68
CA ILE A 396 20.25 14.21 18.45
C ILE A 396 20.70 13.50 17.16
N GLY A 397 21.81 13.92 16.54
CA GLY A 397 22.34 13.31 15.33
C GLY A 397 21.53 13.58 14.05
N LEU A 398 20.70 14.62 14.03
CA LEU A 398 19.86 15.02 12.88
C LEU A 398 20.28 16.36 12.24
N GLY A 399 21.50 16.84 12.54
CA GLY A 399 22.05 18.10 12.02
C GLY A 399 22.76 17.97 10.66
N ARG A 400 22.60 16.86 9.93
CA ARG A 400 23.36 16.59 8.70
C ARG A 400 22.94 17.52 7.54
N PRO A 401 23.89 18.13 6.79
CA PRO A 401 23.57 18.84 5.56
C PRO A 401 23.11 17.88 4.44
N GLY A 402 22.76 18.42 3.28
CA GLY A 402 22.49 17.63 2.08
C GLY A 402 21.03 17.25 1.85
N ALA A 403 20.08 17.93 2.48
CA ALA A 403 18.65 17.81 2.15
C ALA A 403 18.39 17.91 0.64
N GLN A 404 17.67 16.93 0.09
CA GLN A 404 17.33 16.84 -1.34
C GLN A 404 18.54 16.85 -2.29
N ARG A 405 19.73 16.48 -1.79
CA ARG A 405 20.94 16.26 -2.60
C ARG A 405 21.14 14.75 -2.83
N VAL A 406 22.17 14.42 -3.61
CA VAL A 406 22.47 13.03 -4.01
C VAL A 406 22.67 12.08 -2.81
N GLY A 407 23.11 12.59 -1.65
CA GLY A 407 23.25 11.82 -0.41
C GLY A 407 21.95 11.57 0.37
N ASP A 408 20.86 12.28 0.06
CA ASP A 408 19.52 12.10 0.65
C ASP A 408 18.78 10.94 -0.04
N VAL A 409 19.32 9.73 0.14
CA VAL A 409 18.89 8.51 -0.55
C VAL A 409 17.56 8.01 0.01
N ILE A 410 16.60 7.78 -0.88
CA ILE A 410 15.27 7.25 -0.55
C ILE A 410 15.28 5.74 -0.78
N ALA A 411 14.93 4.95 0.23
CA ALA A 411 14.90 3.49 0.14
C ALA A 411 13.60 2.91 0.70
N CYS A 412 13.06 1.89 0.02
CA CYS A 412 12.00 1.09 0.63
C CYS A 412 12.60 0.06 1.59
N PRO A 413 11.79 -0.60 2.45
CA PRO A 413 12.30 -1.60 3.37
C PRO A 413 13.10 -2.74 2.71
N GLY A 414 12.71 -3.15 1.49
CA GLY A 414 13.40 -4.22 0.77
C GLY A 414 13.36 -5.56 1.52
N ALA A 415 14.34 -6.42 1.24
CA ALA A 415 14.44 -7.75 1.85
C ALA A 415 14.58 -7.72 3.39
N ASP A 416 14.95 -6.57 3.99
CA ASP A 416 15.10 -6.42 5.43
C ASP A 416 13.84 -6.84 6.21
N THR A 417 12.65 -6.42 5.74
CA THR A 417 11.37 -6.75 6.40
C THR A 417 10.24 -7.09 5.44
N CYS A 418 10.36 -6.76 4.15
CA CYS A 418 9.28 -6.94 3.19
C CYS A 418 9.29 -8.36 2.63
N GLY A 419 8.18 -9.08 2.71
CA GLY A 419 8.03 -10.40 2.06
C GLY A 419 8.19 -10.37 0.53
N LEU A 420 8.01 -9.22 -0.13
CA LEU A 420 8.27 -9.05 -1.58
C LEU A 420 9.70 -8.59 -1.90
N GLY A 421 10.50 -8.29 -0.88
CA GLY A 421 11.83 -7.74 -1.07
C GLY A 421 12.73 -8.80 -1.69
N ILE A 422 13.29 -8.51 -2.87
CA ILE A 422 14.28 -9.37 -3.52
C ILE A 422 15.66 -9.04 -2.95
N THR A 423 15.97 -7.75 -2.80
CA THR A 423 17.24 -7.28 -2.24
C THR A 423 17.07 -6.27 -1.10
N SER A 424 18.10 -6.08 -0.30
CA SER A 424 18.20 -5.10 0.79
C SER A 424 18.41 -3.69 0.23
N SER A 425 17.31 -3.01 -0.13
CA SER A 425 17.38 -1.61 -0.58
C SER A 425 17.86 -0.64 0.49
N LYS A 426 17.55 -0.90 1.76
CA LYS A 426 18.07 -0.10 2.88
C LYS A 426 19.57 -0.31 3.07
N GLY A 427 20.06 -1.55 2.92
CA GLY A 427 21.48 -1.87 2.98
C GLY A 427 22.30 -1.13 1.93
N VAL A 428 21.87 -1.19 0.66
CA VAL A 428 22.48 -0.40 -0.42
C VAL A 428 22.34 1.11 -0.18
N GLY A 429 21.18 1.56 0.31
CA GLY A 429 20.93 2.96 0.61
C GLY A 429 21.92 3.53 1.62
N ARG A 430 22.15 2.82 2.74
CA ARG A 430 23.16 3.20 3.75
C ARG A 430 24.57 3.23 3.16
N ALA A 431 24.98 2.14 2.51
CA ALA A 431 26.32 2.05 1.92
C ALA A 431 26.58 3.18 0.90
N LEU A 432 25.57 3.54 0.10
CA LEU A 432 25.68 4.61 -0.87
C LEU A 432 25.72 6.00 -0.19
N THR A 433 24.89 6.24 0.82
CA THR A 433 24.92 7.48 1.60
C THR A 433 26.29 7.68 2.25
N ASP A 434 26.82 6.66 2.95
CA ASP A 434 28.12 6.72 3.62
C ASP A 434 29.26 6.96 2.60
N HIS A 435 29.20 6.31 1.44
CA HIS A 435 30.16 6.47 0.36
C HIS A 435 30.15 7.88 -0.25
N LEU A 436 28.97 8.44 -0.52
CA LEU A 436 28.83 9.79 -1.06
C LEU A 436 29.27 10.86 -0.05
N GLU A 437 29.10 10.61 1.24
CA GLU A 437 29.62 11.47 2.30
C GLU A 437 31.16 11.41 2.37
N ALA A 438 31.74 10.22 2.36
CA ALA A 438 33.19 10.02 2.40
C ALA A 438 33.92 10.66 1.22
N THR A 439 33.31 10.68 0.04
CA THR A 439 33.85 11.31 -1.17
C THR A 439 33.55 12.81 -1.29
N GLY A 440 32.75 13.37 -0.37
CA GLY A 440 32.28 14.76 -0.41
C GLY A 440 31.23 15.05 -1.50
N ALA A 441 30.77 14.04 -2.24
CA ALA A 441 29.78 14.17 -3.30
C ALA A 441 28.36 14.45 -2.76
N ALA A 442 28.05 13.99 -1.54
CA ALA A 442 26.71 14.05 -0.94
C ALA A 442 26.05 15.43 -0.98
N CYS A 443 26.83 16.51 -0.86
CA CYS A 443 26.35 17.89 -0.80
C CYS A 443 26.93 18.80 -1.90
N ALA A 444 27.56 18.23 -2.94
CA ALA A 444 28.21 19.02 -3.96
C ALA A 444 27.19 19.85 -4.77
N ASP A 445 27.44 21.16 -4.92
CA ASP A 445 26.52 22.08 -5.60
C ASP A 445 26.29 21.71 -7.06
N ASP A 446 27.33 21.18 -7.69
CA ASP A 446 27.31 20.77 -9.08
C ASP A 446 26.45 19.53 -9.35
N LEU A 447 26.00 18.84 -8.30
CA LEU A 447 25.11 17.68 -8.34
C LEU A 447 23.69 18.00 -7.86
N GLN A 448 23.32 19.28 -7.76
CA GLN A 448 21.95 19.68 -7.42
C GLN A 448 20.92 19.08 -8.38
N GLY A 449 19.79 18.64 -7.82
CA GLY A 449 18.68 18.09 -8.61
C GLY A 449 18.84 16.62 -9.01
N ILE A 450 19.88 15.94 -8.51
CA ILE A 450 20.05 14.49 -8.65
C ILE A 450 19.50 13.80 -7.40
N ASP A 451 18.35 13.14 -7.54
CA ASP A 451 17.80 12.28 -6.49
C ASP A 451 18.08 10.79 -6.78
N ILE A 452 18.33 10.03 -5.71
CA ILE A 452 18.56 8.59 -5.78
C ILE A 452 17.44 7.86 -5.04
N LYS A 453 16.77 6.94 -5.74
CA LYS A 453 15.68 6.14 -5.16
C LYS A 453 15.85 4.65 -5.39
N ILE A 454 15.85 3.87 -4.30
CA ILE A 454 16.20 2.46 -4.29
C ILE A 454 15.02 1.60 -3.80
N SER A 455 14.54 0.70 -4.65
CA SER A 455 13.51 -0.29 -4.29
C SER A 455 14.10 -1.69 -4.25
N GLY A 456 13.77 -2.50 -3.25
CA GLY A 456 14.22 -3.90 -3.19
C GLY A 456 13.55 -4.84 -4.21
N CYS A 457 12.56 -4.36 -4.98
CA CYS A 457 11.90 -5.12 -6.05
C CYS A 457 11.20 -4.19 -7.07
N PRO A 458 10.66 -4.73 -8.19
CA PRO A 458 10.01 -3.94 -9.24
C PRO A 458 8.76 -3.15 -8.82
N ASN A 459 8.21 -3.36 -7.61
CA ASN A 459 6.99 -2.68 -7.16
C ASN A 459 7.13 -1.16 -6.94
N SER A 460 8.35 -0.63 -6.98
CA SER A 460 8.64 0.81 -6.95
C SER A 460 8.07 1.54 -5.73
N CYS A 461 8.20 0.95 -4.54
CA CYS A 461 7.77 1.60 -3.29
C CYS A 461 8.58 2.86 -2.95
N ALA A 462 9.87 2.89 -3.32
CA ALA A 462 10.70 4.08 -3.24
C ALA A 462 10.56 5.00 -4.47
N GLN A 463 9.70 4.66 -5.44
CA GLN A 463 9.45 5.47 -6.64
C GLN A 463 10.64 5.55 -7.63
N HIS A 464 11.43 4.49 -7.77
CA HIS A 464 12.64 4.46 -8.61
C HIS A 464 12.43 4.85 -10.09
N HIS A 465 11.24 4.68 -10.66
CA HIS A 465 11.00 5.03 -12.07
C HIS A 465 11.06 6.53 -12.34
N ILE A 466 10.85 7.39 -11.34
CA ILE A 466 10.79 8.84 -11.48
C ILE A 466 11.97 9.55 -10.80
N ALA A 467 13.04 8.82 -10.53
CA ALA A 467 14.28 9.36 -9.98
C ALA A 467 15.27 9.66 -11.10
N ALA A 468 16.13 10.66 -10.88
CA ALA A 468 17.29 10.91 -11.72
C ALA A 468 18.17 9.65 -11.80
N ILE A 469 18.39 9.01 -10.65
CA ILE A 469 19.03 7.70 -10.52
C ILE A 469 18.10 6.75 -9.76
N GLY A 470 17.45 5.86 -10.48
CA GLY A 470 16.54 4.85 -9.94
C GLY A 470 17.17 3.46 -9.90
N LEU A 471 16.95 2.74 -8.81
CA LEU A 471 17.44 1.36 -8.64
C LEU A 471 16.30 0.45 -8.22
N HIS A 472 16.18 -0.73 -8.85
CA HIS A 472 15.35 -1.79 -8.31
C HIS A 472 16.06 -3.15 -8.21
N GLY A 473 15.83 -3.84 -7.10
CA GLY A 473 16.41 -5.15 -6.79
C GLY A 473 15.87 -6.28 -7.66
N LEU A 474 16.77 -7.19 -8.02
CA LEU A 474 16.51 -8.43 -8.74
C LEU A 474 17.60 -9.47 -8.44
N GLY A 475 17.31 -10.74 -8.71
CA GLY A 475 18.33 -11.79 -8.77
C GLY A 475 19.00 -11.83 -10.15
N HIS A 476 20.33 -11.90 -10.18
CA HIS A 476 21.11 -12.01 -11.41
C HIS A 476 22.05 -13.21 -11.35
N LYS A 477 22.33 -13.88 -12.48
CA LYS A 477 23.29 -14.98 -12.52
C LYS A 477 24.66 -14.44 -12.92
N ALA A 478 25.66 -14.64 -12.07
CA ALA A 478 27.07 -14.30 -12.32
C ALA A 478 27.97 -15.45 -11.86
N ASN A 479 28.98 -15.82 -12.66
CA ASN A 479 29.88 -16.95 -12.39
C ASN A 479 29.14 -18.24 -11.98
N GLY A 480 28.02 -18.53 -12.66
CA GLY A 480 27.19 -19.71 -12.39
C GLY A 480 26.32 -19.65 -11.12
N ARG A 481 26.42 -18.60 -10.30
CA ARG A 481 25.68 -18.43 -9.04
C ARG A 481 24.65 -17.30 -9.14
N LEU A 482 23.61 -17.38 -8.32
CA LEU A 482 22.66 -16.28 -8.17
C LEU A 482 23.25 -15.24 -7.22
N ILE A 483 23.14 -13.96 -7.59
CA ILE A 483 23.66 -12.82 -6.83
C ILE A 483 22.59 -11.73 -6.68
N PRO A 484 22.65 -10.90 -5.62
CA PRO A 484 21.80 -9.74 -5.49
C PRO A 484 22.30 -8.65 -6.44
N ALA A 485 21.40 -8.11 -7.25
CA ALA A 485 21.73 -7.07 -8.22
C ALA A 485 20.62 -6.02 -8.31
N TYR A 486 20.94 -4.89 -8.92
CA TYR A 486 19.98 -3.82 -9.19
C TYR A 486 19.93 -3.47 -10.66
N GLN A 487 18.71 -3.33 -11.18
CA GLN A 487 18.45 -2.68 -12.44
C GLN A 487 18.52 -1.16 -12.26
N LEU A 488 19.39 -0.51 -13.03
CA LEU A 488 19.56 0.93 -13.09
C LEU A 488 18.54 1.57 -14.05
N HIS A 489 17.92 2.66 -13.61
CA HIS A 489 17.00 3.55 -14.34
C HIS A 489 17.57 4.96 -14.30
N LEU A 490 17.62 5.67 -15.44
CA LEU A 490 18.22 7.00 -15.52
C LEU A 490 17.28 8.03 -16.16
N GLY A 491 17.27 9.25 -15.63
CA GLY A 491 16.57 10.39 -16.21
C GLY A 491 15.07 10.49 -15.88
N GLY A 492 14.59 9.71 -14.91
CA GLY A 492 13.21 9.81 -14.44
C GLY A 492 12.95 11.14 -13.73
N ARG A 493 11.71 11.64 -13.82
CA ARG A 493 11.27 12.90 -13.21
C ARG A 493 9.74 13.01 -13.15
N SER A 494 9.23 13.79 -12.21
CA SER A 494 7.81 14.14 -12.08
C SER A 494 7.69 15.61 -11.72
N THR A 495 7.01 16.39 -12.54
CA THR A 495 6.75 17.83 -12.33
C THR A 495 5.29 18.15 -12.64
N ASP A 496 4.88 19.40 -12.48
CA ASP A 496 3.59 19.92 -12.95
C ASP A 496 3.35 19.76 -14.46
N GLN A 497 4.41 19.69 -15.26
CA GLN A 497 4.38 19.46 -16.70
C GLN A 497 4.21 17.97 -17.06
N GLY A 498 4.27 17.08 -16.08
CA GLY A 498 4.00 15.65 -16.24
C GLY A 498 5.14 14.75 -15.77
N VAL A 499 5.08 13.49 -16.19
CA VAL A 499 5.97 12.42 -15.73
C VAL A 499 6.81 11.88 -16.87
N ALA A 500 8.12 11.70 -16.64
CA ALA A 500 9.01 10.93 -17.48
C ALA A 500 9.61 9.77 -16.66
N PHE A 501 9.57 8.56 -17.22
CA PHE A 501 10.15 7.40 -16.58
C PHE A 501 11.60 7.21 -17.02
N GLY A 502 12.45 6.80 -16.09
CA GLY A 502 13.86 6.57 -16.36
C GLY A 502 14.08 5.42 -17.35
N VAL A 503 15.12 5.55 -18.17
CA VAL A 503 15.53 4.53 -19.14
C VAL A 503 16.36 3.45 -18.46
N LEU A 504 16.16 2.19 -18.84
CA LEU A 504 16.90 1.06 -18.30
C LEU A 504 18.36 1.07 -18.80
N ALA A 505 19.31 1.30 -17.90
CA ALA A 505 20.72 1.53 -18.26
C ALA A 505 21.63 0.30 -18.08
N GLY A 506 21.29 -0.64 -17.19
CA GLY A 506 22.09 -1.85 -16.95
C GLY A 506 21.71 -2.57 -15.66
N LYS A 507 22.34 -3.72 -15.40
CA LYS A 507 22.17 -4.49 -14.15
C LYS A 507 23.53 -4.62 -13.50
N TYR A 508 23.62 -4.31 -12.21
CA TYR A 508 24.89 -4.29 -11.49
C TYR A 508 24.76 -5.03 -10.15
N PRO A 509 25.79 -5.78 -9.73
CA PRO A 509 25.83 -6.40 -8.42
C PRO A 509 25.60 -5.39 -7.29
N ALA A 510 24.89 -5.79 -6.23
CA ALA A 510 24.52 -4.91 -5.13
C ALA A 510 25.73 -4.21 -4.47
N LYS A 511 26.84 -4.93 -4.31
CA LYS A 511 28.08 -4.38 -3.71
C LYS A 511 28.81 -3.37 -4.61
N ARG A 512 28.57 -3.38 -5.93
CA ARG A 512 29.19 -2.45 -6.91
C ARG A 512 28.39 -1.16 -7.10
N ILE A 513 27.21 -1.04 -6.51
CA ILE A 513 26.34 0.14 -6.71
C ILE A 513 27.01 1.47 -6.36
N PRO A 514 27.76 1.61 -5.24
CA PRO A 514 28.48 2.86 -4.96
C PRO A 514 29.46 3.25 -6.09
N GLU A 515 30.25 2.30 -6.58
CA GLU A 515 31.21 2.53 -7.67
C GLU A 515 30.51 2.89 -9.00
N VAL A 516 29.37 2.25 -9.29
CA VAL A 516 28.54 2.56 -10.47
C VAL A 516 28.02 4.00 -10.39
N VAL A 517 27.56 4.44 -9.22
CA VAL A 517 27.08 5.82 -9.02
C VAL A 517 28.24 6.81 -9.17
N ASP A 518 29.41 6.54 -8.59
CA ASP A 518 30.60 7.38 -8.77
C ASP A 518 30.97 7.55 -10.23
N ARG A 519 31.05 6.44 -10.98
CA ARG A 519 31.38 6.51 -12.40
C ARG A 519 30.37 7.32 -13.17
N LEU A 520 29.08 7.18 -12.86
CA LEU A 520 28.00 7.93 -13.49
C LEU A 520 28.08 9.43 -13.19
N LEU A 521 28.35 9.81 -11.94
CA LEU A 521 28.53 11.21 -11.53
C LEU A 521 29.79 11.82 -12.18
N ALA A 522 30.88 11.05 -12.25
CA ALA A 522 32.11 11.46 -12.96
C ALA A 522 31.85 11.67 -14.46
N LEU A 523 31.14 10.74 -15.11
CA LEU A 523 30.78 10.86 -16.52
C LEU A 523 29.92 12.09 -16.80
N TYR A 524 28.97 12.39 -15.90
CA TYR A 524 28.19 13.62 -15.96
C TYR A 524 29.08 14.86 -15.88
N ARG A 525 30.01 14.91 -14.91
CA ARG A 525 30.96 16.03 -14.77
C ARG A 525 31.87 16.19 -16.00
N GLU A 526 32.37 15.09 -16.56
CA GLU A 526 33.24 15.06 -17.73
C GLU A 526 32.57 15.60 -19.00
N ARG A 527 31.27 15.33 -19.18
CA ARG A 527 30.58 15.48 -20.47
C ARG A 527 29.39 16.44 -20.45
N ARG A 528 29.03 17.01 -19.30
CA ARG A 528 27.96 18.01 -19.21
C ARG A 528 28.35 19.33 -19.86
N HIS A 529 27.37 20.00 -20.44
CA HIS A 529 27.53 21.40 -20.81
C HIS A 529 27.44 22.31 -19.56
N PRO A 530 27.98 23.54 -19.60
CA PRO A 530 27.80 24.49 -18.51
C PRO A 530 26.32 24.70 -18.17
N GLY A 531 25.94 24.52 -16.90
CA GLY A 531 24.57 24.68 -16.43
C GLY A 531 23.58 23.57 -16.81
N GLU A 532 24.04 22.51 -17.48
CA GLU A 532 23.15 21.40 -17.89
C GLU A 532 22.77 20.52 -16.70
N ALA A 533 21.46 20.34 -16.46
CA ALA A 533 20.95 19.43 -15.44
C ALA A 533 21.22 17.96 -15.79
N PHE A 534 21.41 17.10 -14.77
CA PHE A 534 21.69 15.67 -14.97
C PHE A 534 20.66 14.96 -15.86
N THR A 535 19.36 15.22 -15.67
CA THR A 535 18.33 14.56 -16.49
C THR A 535 18.38 15.00 -17.97
N ALA A 536 18.75 16.25 -18.24
CA ALA A 536 18.97 16.74 -19.61
C ALA A 536 20.23 16.12 -20.24
N PHE A 537 21.28 15.93 -19.44
CA PHE A 537 22.47 15.19 -19.83
C PHE A 537 22.13 13.74 -20.23
N ILE A 538 21.31 13.04 -19.44
CA ILE A 538 20.85 11.67 -19.78
C ILE A 538 20.08 11.67 -21.10
N ASP A 539 19.17 12.62 -21.30
CA ASP A 539 18.38 12.73 -22.54
C ASP A 539 19.27 12.98 -23.77
N ARG A 540 20.32 13.80 -23.63
CA ARG A 540 21.26 14.16 -24.71
C ARG A 540 22.25 13.04 -25.03
N VAL A 541 22.91 12.48 -24.01
CA VAL A 541 23.95 11.45 -24.21
C VAL A 541 23.35 10.10 -24.58
N GLY A 542 22.16 9.81 -24.05
CA GLY A 542 21.46 8.56 -24.30
C GLY A 542 22.11 7.36 -23.64
N LYS A 543 21.47 6.20 -23.80
CA LYS A 543 21.80 4.98 -23.06
C LYS A 543 23.15 4.36 -23.45
N ALA A 544 23.49 4.32 -24.74
CA ALA A 544 24.62 3.52 -25.22
C ALA A 544 25.97 3.96 -24.65
N PRO A 545 26.34 5.27 -24.67
CA PRO A 545 27.62 5.71 -24.10
C PRO A 545 27.70 5.51 -22.58
N ILE A 546 26.56 5.61 -21.88
CA ILE A 546 26.50 5.38 -20.43
C ILE A 546 26.70 3.89 -20.13
N ALA A 547 26.04 3.00 -20.87
CA ALA A 547 26.19 1.56 -20.71
C ALA A 547 27.64 1.11 -20.97
N GLU A 548 28.30 1.67 -21.98
CA GLU A 548 29.72 1.43 -22.26
C GLU A 548 30.62 1.85 -21.09
N ALA A 549 30.40 3.05 -20.55
CA ALA A 549 31.18 3.57 -19.41
C ALA A 549 30.99 2.76 -18.12
N LEU A 550 29.84 2.09 -17.96
CA LEU A 550 29.49 1.30 -16.78
C LEU A 550 29.74 -0.21 -16.94
N ALA A 551 30.02 -0.69 -18.16
CA ALA A 551 30.27 -2.11 -18.44
C ALA A 551 31.33 -2.77 -17.53
N PRO A 552 32.42 -2.10 -17.09
CA PRO A 552 33.39 -2.72 -16.18
C PRO A 552 32.81 -3.16 -14.82
N TYR A 553 31.68 -2.59 -14.39
CA TYR A 553 31.09 -2.83 -13.07
C TYR A 553 30.04 -3.96 -13.05
N ASP A 554 29.78 -4.61 -14.19
CA ASP A 554 28.84 -5.72 -14.28
C ASP A 554 29.45 -7.07 -13.86
N ARG A 555 30.78 -7.13 -13.69
CA ARG A 555 31.53 -8.36 -13.38
C ARG A 555 31.86 -8.45 -11.90
N LEU A 556 31.93 -9.69 -11.40
CA LEU A 556 32.46 -10.03 -10.09
C LEU A 556 33.69 -10.93 -10.22
N PRO A 557 34.65 -10.84 -9.28
CA PRO A 557 35.69 -11.86 -9.10
C PRO A 557 35.10 -13.26 -8.88
N ALA A 558 35.95 -14.28 -8.89
CA ALA A 558 35.48 -15.64 -8.57
C ALA A 558 34.91 -15.70 -7.14
N PHE A 559 34.00 -16.63 -6.87
CA PHE A 559 33.35 -16.75 -5.56
C PHE A 559 34.38 -17.00 -4.44
N GLU A 560 35.42 -17.75 -4.75
CA GLU A 560 36.52 -18.10 -3.85
C GLU A 560 37.37 -16.87 -3.47
N GLU A 561 37.40 -15.84 -4.32
CA GLU A 561 38.15 -14.60 -4.13
C GLU A 561 37.32 -13.51 -3.42
N ALA A 562 36.01 -13.48 -3.66
CA ALA A 562 35.12 -12.41 -3.19
C ALA A 562 33.72 -12.92 -2.79
N SER A 563 33.65 -13.93 -1.92
CA SER A 563 32.38 -14.56 -1.51
C SER A 563 31.35 -13.58 -0.94
N ALA A 564 31.80 -12.51 -0.28
CA ALA A 564 30.92 -11.46 0.26
C ALA A 564 30.12 -10.71 -0.84
N ASP A 565 30.62 -10.63 -2.07
CA ASP A 565 29.91 -9.99 -3.20
C ASP A 565 28.71 -10.81 -3.70
N TYR A 566 28.62 -12.07 -3.28
CA TYR A 566 27.52 -13.00 -3.60
C TYR A 566 26.45 -13.04 -2.51
N SER A 567 26.62 -12.26 -1.44
CA SER A 567 25.64 -12.08 -0.35
C SER A 567 24.98 -10.70 -0.45
N ASP A 568 23.75 -10.59 0.05
CA ASP A 568 23.08 -9.29 0.13
C ASP A 568 23.58 -8.48 1.34
N TYR A 569 23.28 -7.19 1.38
CA TYR A 569 23.55 -6.40 2.58
C TYR A 569 22.76 -6.91 3.78
N GLY A 570 23.44 -7.05 4.93
CA GLY A 570 22.84 -7.56 6.17
C GLY A 570 22.76 -9.09 6.28
N SER A 571 23.24 -9.83 5.27
CA SER A 571 23.35 -11.29 5.31
C SER A 571 24.79 -11.74 5.06
N THR A 572 25.18 -12.86 5.68
CA THR A 572 26.43 -13.58 5.40
C THR A 572 26.20 -14.82 4.53
N GLU A 573 24.94 -15.20 4.32
CA GLU A 573 24.57 -16.37 3.53
C GLU A 573 24.60 -16.07 2.03
N PRO A 574 24.87 -17.09 1.18
CA PRO A 574 24.74 -16.96 -0.26
C PRO A 574 23.34 -16.48 -0.67
N PHE A 575 23.27 -15.57 -1.62
CA PHE A 575 22.00 -15.01 -2.05
C PHE A 575 21.05 -16.06 -2.66
N SER A 576 19.83 -16.12 -2.12
CA SER A 576 18.74 -16.97 -2.59
C SER A 576 17.46 -16.16 -2.77
N LEU A 577 16.48 -16.72 -3.47
CA LEU A 577 15.14 -16.14 -3.62
C LEU A 577 14.10 -16.91 -2.79
N ASP A 578 14.53 -17.86 -1.97
CA ASP A 578 13.63 -18.81 -1.30
C ASP A 578 12.78 -18.10 -0.23
N GLU A 579 13.33 -17.04 0.38
CA GLU A 579 12.62 -16.21 1.37
C GLU A 579 11.78 -15.09 0.72
N ALA A 580 11.83 -14.91 -0.60
CA ALA A 580 11.02 -13.92 -1.30
C ALA A 580 9.59 -14.46 -1.49
N GLY A 581 8.70 -14.15 -0.55
CA GLY A 581 7.30 -14.55 -0.55
C GLY A 581 6.36 -13.72 -1.44
N ALA A 582 5.09 -14.16 -1.50
CA ALA A 582 4.02 -13.44 -2.19
C ALA A 582 3.48 -12.29 -1.30
N GLY A 583 3.65 -11.05 -1.75
CA GLY A 583 3.34 -9.89 -0.92
C GLY A 583 1.92 -9.80 -0.39
N GLU A 584 1.79 -9.23 0.81
CA GLU A 584 0.56 -9.06 1.61
C GLU A 584 -0.66 -8.57 0.83
N CYS A 585 -0.40 -7.59 -0.02
CA CYS A 585 -1.39 -6.95 -0.88
C CYS A 585 -1.32 -7.43 -2.35
N ALA A 586 -0.54 -8.46 -2.64
CA ALA A 586 -0.30 -9.04 -3.97
C ALA A 586 -0.64 -10.55 -4.05
N GLY A 587 -0.87 -11.26 -2.93
CA GLY A 587 -1.18 -12.69 -2.89
C GLY A 587 -2.59 -13.03 -3.32
N GLY A 588 -2.82 -14.29 -3.69
CA GLY A 588 -3.75 -14.79 -4.71
C GLY A 588 -5.26 -14.85 -4.40
N VAL A 589 -5.97 -15.44 -5.36
CA VAL A 589 -7.42 -15.63 -5.40
C VAL A 589 -7.72 -16.95 -4.69
N ILE A 590 -8.22 -16.92 -3.46
CA ILE A 590 -8.97 -18.06 -2.92
C ILE A 590 -10.29 -17.56 -2.31
N ASN A 591 -11.34 -18.22 -2.80
CA ASN A 591 -12.77 -18.19 -2.51
C ASN A 591 -13.46 -16.83 -2.32
N MET A 592 -13.76 -16.19 -3.46
CA MET A 592 -14.78 -15.13 -3.53
C MET A 592 -16.11 -15.58 -2.90
N VAL A 593 -16.46 -16.86 -2.97
CA VAL A 593 -17.70 -17.41 -2.39
C VAL A 593 -17.65 -17.42 -0.86
N GLU A 594 -16.63 -18.03 -0.26
CA GLU A 594 -16.47 -18.03 1.21
C GLU A 594 -16.31 -16.61 1.74
N GLN A 595 -15.56 -15.77 1.03
CA GLN A 595 -15.43 -14.36 1.36
C GLN A 595 -16.77 -13.64 1.38
N HIS A 596 -17.64 -13.87 0.40
CA HIS A 596 -18.97 -13.26 0.38
C HIS A 596 -19.87 -13.78 1.50
N PHE A 597 -19.70 -15.03 1.94
CA PHE A 597 -20.39 -15.54 3.13
C PHE A 597 -19.87 -14.93 4.43
N GLU A 598 -18.57 -14.69 4.55
CA GLU A 598 -18.02 -13.99 5.71
C GLU A 598 -18.38 -12.49 5.71
N ASP A 599 -18.38 -11.83 4.55
CA ASP A 599 -18.90 -10.45 4.39
C ASP A 599 -20.38 -10.40 4.82
N ALA A 600 -21.21 -11.37 4.39
CA ALA A 600 -22.62 -11.44 4.79
C ALA A 600 -22.78 -11.62 6.31
N LYS A 601 -22.00 -12.53 6.90
CA LYS A 601 -22.02 -12.78 8.34
C LYS A 601 -21.63 -11.54 9.14
N TYR A 602 -20.59 -10.83 8.70
CA TYR A 602 -20.13 -9.60 9.32
C TYR A 602 -21.22 -8.52 9.33
N GLU A 603 -21.81 -8.22 8.16
CA GLU A 603 -22.84 -7.18 8.04
C GLU A 603 -24.09 -7.51 8.88
N LEU A 604 -24.50 -8.78 8.94
CA LEU A 604 -25.66 -9.22 9.72
C LEU A 604 -25.42 -9.24 11.24
N ALA A 605 -24.19 -9.56 11.66
CA ALA A 605 -23.79 -9.42 13.06
C ALA A 605 -23.82 -7.95 13.48
N HIS A 606 -23.27 -7.06 12.65
CA HIS A 606 -23.30 -5.62 12.91
C HIS A 606 -24.74 -5.06 12.92
N ALA A 607 -25.60 -5.52 12.01
CA ALA A 607 -27.02 -5.16 12.02
C ALA A 607 -27.71 -5.52 13.34
N SER A 608 -27.36 -6.66 13.94
CA SER A 608 -27.92 -7.10 15.23
C SER A 608 -27.53 -6.18 16.37
N VAL A 609 -26.25 -5.79 16.42
CA VAL A 609 -25.73 -4.84 17.41
C VAL A 609 -26.43 -3.48 17.26
N LEU A 610 -26.69 -3.04 16.03
CA LEU A 610 -27.39 -1.77 15.78
C LEU A 610 -28.86 -1.81 16.23
N ILE A 611 -29.53 -2.96 16.15
CA ILE A 611 -30.86 -3.15 16.74
C ILE A 611 -30.82 -3.00 18.26
N GLU A 612 -29.86 -3.63 18.93
CA GLU A 612 -29.68 -3.53 20.39
C GLU A 612 -29.39 -2.09 20.83
N LYS A 613 -28.67 -1.34 19.99
CA LYS A 613 -28.36 0.09 20.20
C LYS A 613 -29.49 1.06 19.82
N GLY A 614 -30.66 0.56 19.41
CA GLY A 614 -31.79 1.41 19.04
C GLY A 614 -31.56 2.23 17.76
N LYS A 615 -30.71 1.74 16.84
CA LYS A 615 -30.42 2.35 15.52
C LYS A 615 -31.06 1.52 14.38
N PRO A 616 -32.40 1.51 14.23
CA PRO A 616 -33.09 0.61 13.31
C PRO A 616 -32.83 0.92 11.83
N VAL A 617 -32.58 2.18 11.46
CA VAL A 617 -32.26 2.57 10.07
C VAL A 617 -30.93 1.97 9.65
N ASP A 618 -29.88 2.17 10.46
CA ASP A 618 -28.54 1.66 10.19
C ASP A 618 -28.53 0.12 10.19
N ALA A 619 -29.30 -0.50 11.10
CA ALA A 619 -29.46 -1.95 11.14
C ALA A 619 -30.05 -2.51 9.84
N VAL A 620 -31.08 -1.86 9.28
CA VAL A 620 -31.67 -2.26 7.99
C VAL A 620 -30.65 -2.13 6.87
N THR A 621 -29.92 -1.02 6.78
CA THR A 621 -28.88 -0.83 5.75
C THR A 621 -27.81 -1.91 5.82
N ARG A 622 -27.35 -2.27 7.02
CA ARG A 622 -26.39 -3.36 7.23
C ARG A 622 -26.99 -4.72 6.85
N ALA A 623 -28.26 -4.98 7.19
CA ALA A 623 -28.95 -6.21 6.78
C ALA A 623 -29.05 -6.34 5.25
N GLU A 624 -29.34 -5.25 4.54
CA GLU A 624 -29.37 -5.22 3.06
C GLU A 624 -28.00 -5.59 2.46
N LEU A 625 -26.91 -5.03 3.00
CA LEU A 625 -25.55 -5.38 2.59
C LEU A 625 -25.24 -6.86 2.83
N GLY A 626 -25.70 -7.39 3.96
CA GLY A 626 -25.57 -8.81 4.29
C GLY A 626 -26.30 -9.73 3.31
N ILE A 627 -27.54 -9.38 2.93
CA ILE A 627 -28.31 -10.12 1.92
C ILE A 627 -27.61 -10.08 0.56
N VAL A 628 -27.15 -8.92 0.13
CA VAL A 628 -26.44 -8.74 -1.15
C VAL A 628 -25.16 -9.58 -1.18
N ALA A 629 -24.40 -9.58 -0.09
CA ALA A 629 -23.20 -10.41 0.02
C ALA A 629 -23.53 -11.91 -0.07
N ALA A 630 -24.54 -12.39 0.67
CA ALA A 630 -24.96 -13.79 0.62
C ALA A 630 -25.47 -14.21 -0.76
N ALA A 631 -26.26 -13.36 -1.41
CA ALA A 631 -26.74 -13.59 -2.78
C ALA A 631 -25.59 -13.66 -3.78
N LYS A 632 -24.61 -12.77 -3.64
CA LYS A 632 -23.41 -12.74 -4.49
C LYS A 632 -22.54 -13.98 -4.31
N ALA A 633 -22.44 -14.51 -3.09
CA ALA A 633 -21.72 -15.75 -2.83
C ALA A 633 -22.23 -16.89 -3.73
N LEU A 634 -23.55 -17.04 -3.86
CA LEU A 634 -24.15 -18.05 -4.73
C LEU A 634 -24.04 -17.72 -6.22
N LEU A 635 -24.23 -16.47 -6.63
CA LEU A 635 -24.12 -16.10 -8.05
C LEU A 635 -22.73 -16.32 -8.62
N VAL A 636 -21.69 -16.14 -7.79
CA VAL A 636 -20.30 -16.43 -8.16
C VAL A 636 -20.11 -17.91 -8.52
N THR A 637 -20.85 -18.85 -7.89
CA THR A 637 -20.82 -20.28 -8.25
C THR A 637 -21.34 -20.56 -9.66
N GLN A 638 -22.14 -19.65 -10.22
CA GLN A 638 -22.63 -19.72 -11.60
C GLN A 638 -21.81 -18.84 -12.55
N ALA A 639 -20.65 -18.33 -12.11
CA ALA A 639 -19.78 -17.40 -12.83
C ALA A 639 -20.46 -16.05 -13.18
N ILE A 640 -21.39 -15.59 -12.35
CA ILE A 640 -22.14 -14.35 -12.55
C ILE A 640 -21.72 -13.33 -11.50
N GLU A 641 -21.27 -12.16 -11.95
CA GLU A 641 -20.82 -11.06 -11.08
C GLU A 641 -21.49 -9.74 -11.49
N PRO A 642 -22.74 -9.50 -11.07
CA PRO A 642 -23.43 -8.26 -11.38
C PRO A 642 -22.84 -7.10 -10.56
N THR A 643 -22.91 -5.89 -11.12
CA THR A 643 -22.17 -4.71 -10.64
C THR A 643 -22.99 -3.77 -9.74
N SER A 644 -24.29 -4.01 -9.56
CA SER A 644 -25.16 -3.23 -8.65
C SER A 644 -25.99 -4.14 -7.74
N HIS A 645 -26.45 -3.62 -6.59
CA HIS A 645 -27.28 -4.38 -5.66
C HIS A 645 -28.59 -4.84 -6.30
N GLU A 646 -29.22 -3.99 -7.10
CA GLU A 646 -30.46 -4.32 -7.80
C GLU A 646 -30.27 -5.46 -8.80
N LEU A 647 -29.21 -5.42 -9.59
CA LEU A 647 -28.86 -6.48 -10.54
C LEU A 647 -28.49 -7.78 -9.80
N ILE A 648 -27.78 -7.70 -8.67
CA ILE A 648 -27.45 -8.86 -7.84
C ILE A 648 -28.73 -9.55 -7.36
N LEU A 649 -29.67 -8.80 -6.78
CA LEU A 649 -30.91 -9.38 -6.26
C LEU A 649 -31.81 -9.93 -7.38
N LYS A 650 -31.86 -9.24 -8.53
CA LYS A 650 -32.60 -9.72 -9.72
C LYS A 650 -32.04 -11.04 -10.24
N GLU A 651 -30.73 -11.13 -10.46
CA GLU A 651 -30.09 -12.37 -10.93
C GLU A 651 -30.20 -13.48 -9.89
N PHE A 652 -30.10 -13.14 -8.60
CA PHE A 652 -30.29 -14.09 -7.51
C PHE A 652 -31.71 -14.67 -7.50
N GLU A 653 -32.73 -13.83 -7.65
CA GLU A 653 -34.12 -14.28 -7.76
C GLU A 653 -34.32 -15.22 -8.95
N GLN A 654 -33.88 -14.81 -10.14
CA GLN A 654 -34.07 -15.60 -11.36
C GLN A 654 -33.31 -16.93 -11.36
N ARG A 655 -32.15 -17.00 -10.72
CA ARG A 655 -31.24 -18.15 -10.88
C ARG A 655 -31.11 -19.02 -9.65
N MET A 656 -31.39 -18.48 -8.47
CA MET A 656 -31.33 -19.23 -7.22
C MET A 656 -32.73 -19.49 -6.67
N VAL A 657 -33.64 -18.51 -6.73
CA VAL A 657 -34.99 -18.67 -6.14
C VAL A 657 -35.95 -19.34 -7.12
N GLU A 658 -36.08 -18.84 -8.34
CA GLU A 658 -36.99 -19.42 -9.36
C GLU A 658 -36.60 -20.85 -9.75
N LYS A 659 -35.31 -21.17 -9.71
CA LYS A 659 -34.79 -22.51 -9.96
C LYS A 659 -34.84 -23.44 -8.74
N GLY A 660 -35.37 -22.98 -7.62
CA GLY A 660 -35.55 -23.79 -6.40
C GLY A 660 -34.27 -24.12 -5.63
N VAL A 661 -33.15 -23.46 -5.94
CA VAL A 661 -31.89 -23.60 -5.17
C VAL A 661 -32.03 -22.98 -3.77
N ILE A 662 -32.79 -21.88 -3.68
CA ILE A 662 -33.19 -21.22 -2.45
C ILE A 662 -34.71 -21.27 -2.32
N GLY A 663 -35.20 -21.61 -1.13
CA GLY A 663 -36.63 -21.65 -0.85
C GLY A 663 -37.28 -20.28 -1.04
N ARG A 664 -38.36 -20.24 -1.83
CA ARG A 664 -39.08 -19.01 -2.18
C ARG A 664 -39.65 -18.28 -0.96
N ASP A 665 -40.17 -19.02 0.02
CA ASP A 665 -40.82 -18.44 1.19
C ASP A 665 -39.90 -17.52 2.01
N GLY A 666 -38.63 -17.93 2.18
CA GLY A 666 -37.63 -17.15 2.92
C GLY A 666 -37.22 -15.87 2.19
N TYR A 667 -37.04 -15.94 0.87
CA TYR A 667 -36.73 -14.77 0.05
C TYR A 667 -37.91 -13.79 -0.04
N ASP A 668 -39.14 -14.31 -0.22
CA ASP A 668 -40.34 -13.49 -0.30
C ASP A 668 -40.67 -12.81 1.04
N ALA A 669 -40.34 -13.44 2.18
CA ALA A 669 -40.45 -12.81 3.50
C ALA A 669 -39.59 -11.55 3.59
N VAL A 670 -38.31 -11.67 3.24
CA VAL A 670 -37.37 -10.53 3.19
C VAL A 670 -37.87 -9.44 2.23
N ARG A 671 -38.37 -9.81 1.05
CA ARG A 671 -38.91 -8.82 0.09
C ARG A 671 -40.15 -8.09 0.60
N ARG A 672 -41.12 -8.81 1.18
CA ARG A 672 -42.33 -8.21 1.78
C ARG A 672 -41.97 -7.26 2.92
N ARG A 673 -41.01 -7.66 3.75
CA ARG A 673 -40.53 -6.81 4.85
C ARG A 673 -39.80 -5.58 4.34
N ALA A 674 -38.94 -5.71 3.34
CA ALA A 674 -38.29 -4.56 2.70
C ALA A 674 -39.32 -3.57 2.11
N ALA A 675 -40.40 -4.08 1.50
CA ALA A 675 -41.50 -3.24 1.02
C ALA A 675 -42.26 -2.53 2.17
N THR A 676 -42.44 -3.22 3.30
CA THR A 676 -43.07 -2.66 4.51
C THR A 676 -42.20 -1.56 5.10
N ILE A 677 -40.89 -1.80 5.25
CA ILE A 677 -39.91 -0.84 5.77
C ILE A 677 -39.88 0.44 4.94
N LYS A 678 -39.97 0.33 3.61
CA LYS A 678 -40.04 1.50 2.70
C LYS A 678 -41.25 2.39 2.96
N GLN A 679 -42.35 1.83 3.45
CA GLN A 679 -43.54 2.60 3.82
C GLN A 679 -43.46 3.11 5.26
N ARG A 680 -42.97 2.27 6.18
CA ARG A 680 -42.84 2.58 7.60
C ARG A 680 -41.81 1.66 8.25
N LEU A 681 -40.80 2.25 8.88
CA LEU A 681 -39.82 1.53 9.68
C LEU A 681 -40.16 1.63 11.17
N THR A 682 -40.38 0.48 11.83
CA THR A 682 -40.41 0.38 13.29
C THR A 682 -39.21 -0.43 13.80
N PRO A 683 -38.83 -0.31 15.09
CA PRO A 683 -37.79 -1.16 15.67
C PRO A 683 -38.08 -2.66 15.55
N ASP A 684 -39.35 -3.06 15.66
CA ASP A 684 -39.76 -4.46 15.51
C ASP A 684 -39.66 -4.92 14.05
N ASP A 685 -40.03 -4.07 13.09
CA ASP A 685 -39.83 -4.34 11.66
C ASP A 685 -38.34 -4.47 11.33
N ALA A 686 -37.49 -3.63 11.90
CA ALA A 686 -36.04 -3.68 11.73
C ALA A 686 -35.46 -4.98 12.30
N ARG A 687 -35.86 -5.36 13.52
CA ARG A 687 -35.42 -6.61 14.17
C ARG A 687 -35.86 -7.83 13.36
N ALA A 688 -37.12 -7.86 12.94
CA ALA A 688 -37.64 -8.94 12.09
C ALA A 688 -36.86 -9.03 10.76
N TYR A 689 -36.57 -7.90 10.13
CA TYR A 689 -35.81 -7.87 8.87
C TYR A 689 -34.38 -8.41 9.03
N VAL A 690 -33.70 -8.07 10.12
CA VAL A 690 -32.36 -8.60 10.43
C VAL A 690 -32.40 -10.12 10.60
N GLU A 691 -33.39 -10.66 11.33
CA GLU A 691 -33.53 -12.11 11.52
C GLU A 691 -33.91 -12.85 10.22
N GLU A 692 -34.82 -12.29 9.43
CA GLU A 692 -35.18 -12.80 8.11
C GLU A 692 -33.95 -12.80 7.17
N ALA A 693 -33.13 -11.74 7.22
CA ALA A 693 -31.88 -11.63 6.45
C ALA A 693 -30.82 -12.67 6.87
N LYS A 694 -30.67 -12.93 8.17
CA LYS A 694 -29.81 -14.01 8.69
C LYS A 694 -30.27 -15.39 8.23
N ALA A 695 -31.58 -15.65 8.30
CA ALA A 695 -32.14 -16.90 7.84
C ALA A 695 -31.88 -17.12 6.34
N LEU A 696 -32.06 -16.07 5.52
CA LEU A 696 -31.74 -16.13 4.09
C LEU A 696 -30.25 -16.37 3.83
N ALA A 697 -29.35 -15.69 4.55
CA ALA A 697 -27.91 -15.90 4.41
C ALA A 697 -27.47 -17.31 4.81
N ALA A 698 -28.06 -17.87 5.88
CA ALA A 698 -27.84 -19.25 6.31
C ALA A 698 -28.36 -20.26 5.27
N ALA A 699 -29.52 -20.00 4.68
CA ALA A 699 -30.06 -20.79 3.57
C ALA A 699 -29.12 -20.76 2.35
N CYS A 700 -28.55 -19.60 2.04
CA CYS A 700 -27.55 -19.46 0.97
C CYS A 700 -26.29 -20.29 1.24
N LYS A 701 -25.77 -20.25 2.48
CA LYS A 701 -24.60 -21.05 2.87
C LYS A 701 -24.87 -22.55 2.82
N THR A 702 -26.07 -22.96 3.23
CA THR A 702 -26.52 -24.36 3.15
C THR A 702 -26.65 -24.83 1.71
N ALA A 703 -27.25 -24.01 0.84
CA ALA A 703 -27.38 -24.31 -0.59
C ALA A 703 -26.01 -24.42 -1.26
N PHE A 704 -25.07 -23.53 -0.90
CA PHE A 704 -23.69 -23.63 -1.36
C PHE A 704 -23.04 -24.95 -0.95
N GLY A 705 -23.18 -25.38 0.31
CA GLY A 705 -22.65 -26.68 0.77
C GLY A 705 -23.21 -27.87 -0.03
N LYS A 706 -24.47 -27.80 -0.48
CA LYS A 706 -25.07 -28.82 -1.36
C LYS A 706 -24.55 -28.77 -2.79
N ILE A 707 -24.32 -27.57 -3.34
CA ILE A 707 -23.73 -27.37 -4.67
C ILE A 707 -22.27 -27.82 -4.68
N ASP A 708 -21.52 -27.50 -3.63
CA ASP A 708 -20.14 -27.94 -3.44
C ASP A 708 -20.05 -29.47 -3.29
N ALA A 709 -20.99 -30.07 -2.54
CA ALA A 709 -21.10 -31.52 -2.43
C ALA A 709 -21.50 -32.19 -3.76
N SER A 710 -22.43 -31.63 -4.56
CA SER A 710 -22.83 -32.23 -5.84
C SER A 710 -21.74 -32.14 -6.91
N LEU A 711 -20.88 -31.12 -6.83
CA LEU A 711 -19.64 -31.03 -7.62
C LEU A 711 -18.60 -32.07 -7.19
N LYS A 712 -18.66 -32.55 -5.94
CA LYS A 712 -17.81 -33.61 -5.37
C LYS A 712 -18.38 -35.03 -5.59
N VAL A 713 -19.69 -35.21 -5.71
CA VAL A 713 -20.41 -36.51 -5.76
C VAL A 713 -20.48 -37.15 -7.17
N GLY A 714 -19.61 -36.76 -8.10
CA GLY A 714 -19.43 -37.45 -9.38
C GLY A 714 -18.86 -38.88 -9.27
N HIS A 715 -18.38 -39.29 -8.09
CA HIS A 715 -17.85 -40.62 -7.82
C HIS A 715 -18.31 -41.15 -6.46
N ASP A 716 -19.22 -42.12 -6.48
CA ASP A 716 -19.55 -43.05 -5.39
C ASP A 716 -20.25 -44.25 -6.09
N LYS A 717 -20.10 -45.54 -5.77
CA LYS A 717 -19.56 -46.28 -4.62
C LYS A 717 -19.59 -47.78 -4.97
N ALA A 718 -18.71 -48.60 -4.37
CA ALA A 718 -19.06 -49.99 -4.05
C ALA A 718 -18.31 -50.43 -2.78
N SER A 719 -19.06 -50.89 -1.77
CA SER A 719 -18.58 -51.28 -0.44
C SER A 719 -18.20 -52.76 -0.35
N SER A 720 -17.18 -53.10 0.43
CA SER A 720 -17.11 -54.37 1.19
C SER A 720 -15.93 -54.40 2.18
N PRO A 721 -15.88 -55.34 3.16
CA PRO A 721 -15.82 -55.04 4.59
C PRO A 721 -14.44 -55.29 5.26
N ALA A 722 -14.36 -54.90 6.53
CA ALA A 722 -13.15 -54.82 7.36
C ALA A 722 -12.48 -56.17 7.74
N ALA A 723 -11.13 -56.18 7.78
CA ALA A 723 -10.21 -56.76 8.78
C ALA A 723 -8.76 -56.78 8.24
N PRO A 724 -7.70 -57.07 9.03
CA PRO A 724 -7.24 -56.47 10.28
C PRO A 724 -5.80 -55.90 10.16
N ALA A 725 -5.29 -55.29 11.24
CA ALA A 725 -3.95 -54.69 11.33
C ALA A 725 -2.80 -55.68 11.04
N ALA A 726 -1.81 -55.24 10.26
CA ALA A 726 -0.48 -55.85 10.18
C ALA A 726 0.61 -54.82 9.81
N THR A 727 1.79 -55.09 10.36
CA THR A 727 3.03 -54.31 10.48
C THR A 727 3.86 -54.15 9.20
N GLY A 728 4.49 -52.98 9.04
CA GLY A 728 5.92 -52.85 8.68
C GLY A 728 6.39 -53.02 7.22
N THR A 729 6.84 -51.89 6.65
CA THR A 729 7.82 -51.67 5.55
C THR A 729 7.39 -51.67 4.07
N THR A 730 7.84 -50.58 3.40
CA THR A 730 7.96 -50.28 1.95
C THR A 730 6.71 -49.88 1.13
N GLY A 731 6.81 -48.69 0.52
CA GLY A 731 6.11 -48.27 -0.71
C GLY A 731 4.59 -48.10 -0.63
N ALA A 732 4.11 -46.91 -0.22
CA ALA A 732 2.73 -46.54 -0.49
C ALA A 732 2.52 -46.46 -2.03
N PRO A 733 1.46 -47.05 -2.59
CA PRO A 733 1.17 -46.94 -4.01
C PRO A 733 0.97 -45.47 -4.38
N ALA A 734 1.57 -45.04 -5.49
CA ALA A 734 1.36 -43.69 -5.99
C ALA A 734 -0.13 -43.51 -6.30
N ILE A 735 -0.75 -42.49 -5.72
CA ILE A 735 -2.14 -42.12 -6.03
C ILE A 735 -2.11 -41.50 -7.41
N THR A 736 -2.94 -41.95 -8.36
CA THR A 736 -2.99 -41.39 -9.71
C THR A 736 -4.25 -40.55 -9.89
N LEU A 737 -4.08 -39.31 -10.35
CA LEU A 737 -5.14 -38.35 -10.66
C LEU A 737 -5.12 -38.04 -12.16
N ASP A 738 -6.12 -38.55 -12.88
CA ASP A 738 -6.27 -38.28 -14.31
C ASP A 738 -6.99 -36.95 -14.54
N LEU A 739 -6.28 -35.98 -15.14
CA LEU A 739 -6.79 -34.65 -15.47
C LEU A 739 -6.69 -34.34 -16.97
N LEU A 740 -6.65 -35.36 -17.82
CA LEU A 740 -6.74 -35.18 -19.27
C LEU A 740 -8.10 -34.57 -19.64
N GLY A 741 -8.08 -33.58 -20.54
CA GLY A 741 -9.22 -32.74 -20.90
C GLY A 741 -9.62 -31.68 -19.86
N VAL A 742 -8.89 -31.55 -18.74
CA VAL A 742 -9.20 -30.57 -17.68
C VAL A 742 -8.39 -29.28 -17.91
N ALA A 743 -9.09 -28.23 -18.31
CA ALA A 743 -8.49 -26.93 -18.57
C ALA A 743 -7.91 -26.25 -17.30
N CYS A 744 -6.88 -25.43 -17.49
CA CYS A 744 -6.33 -24.55 -16.45
C CYS A 744 -7.38 -23.49 -16.05
N PRO A 745 -7.58 -23.17 -14.75
CA PRO A 745 -6.81 -23.59 -13.57
C PRO A 745 -7.34 -24.83 -12.85
N MET A 746 -8.38 -25.49 -13.37
CA MET A 746 -9.06 -26.57 -12.64
C MET A 746 -8.18 -27.80 -12.44
N ASN A 747 -7.25 -28.06 -13.35
CA ASN A 747 -6.26 -29.14 -13.20
C ASN A 747 -5.36 -28.93 -11.97
N TYR A 748 -4.86 -27.72 -11.75
CA TYR A 748 -4.08 -27.38 -10.57
C TYR A 748 -4.92 -27.42 -9.30
N VAL A 749 -6.15 -26.89 -9.32
CA VAL A 749 -7.05 -26.92 -8.15
C VAL A 749 -7.30 -28.36 -7.70
N LYS A 750 -7.62 -29.25 -8.64
CA LYS A 750 -7.84 -30.68 -8.34
C LYS A 750 -6.57 -31.36 -7.85
N THR A 751 -5.42 -31.06 -8.44
CA THR A 751 -4.12 -31.56 -7.98
C THR A 751 -3.85 -31.16 -6.54
N LYS A 752 -4.10 -29.89 -6.19
CA LYS A 752 -3.89 -29.36 -4.84
C LYS A 752 -4.82 -29.96 -3.81
N LEU A 753 -6.12 -30.06 -4.11
CA LEU A 753 -7.10 -30.66 -3.21
C LEU A 753 -6.72 -32.13 -2.90
N GLN A 754 -6.28 -32.87 -3.92
CA GLN A 754 -5.81 -34.23 -3.71
C GLN A 754 -4.57 -34.30 -2.80
N LEU A 755 -3.60 -33.39 -2.96
CA LEU A 755 -2.42 -33.31 -2.10
C LEU A 755 -2.77 -32.92 -0.66
N GLU A 756 -3.78 -32.08 -0.45
CA GLU A 756 -4.24 -31.66 0.89
C GLU A 756 -4.98 -32.78 1.63
N GLU A 757 -5.53 -33.76 0.91
CA GLU A 757 -6.17 -34.97 1.47
C GLU A 757 -5.17 -36.12 1.68
N MET A 758 -3.94 -35.99 1.20
CA MET A 758 -2.89 -37.02 1.29
C MET A 758 -2.05 -36.88 2.56
N GLU A 759 -1.52 -38.00 3.04
CA GLU A 759 -0.59 -38.00 4.17
C GLU A 759 0.76 -37.37 3.76
N PRO A 760 1.53 -36.82 4.71
CA PRO A 760 2.88 -36.32 4.47
C PRO A 760 3.76 -37.33 3.74
N LEU A 761 4.61 -36.85 2.83
CA LEU A 761 5.53 -37.65 2.02
C LEU A 761 4.89 -38.68 1.05
N GLN A 762 3.57 -38.71 0.91
CA GLN A 762 2.93 -39.56 -0.11
C GLN A 762 3.16 -39.03 -1.54
N ILE A 763 3.18 -39.93 -2.51
CA ILE A 763 3.42 -39.61 -3.92
C ILE A 763 2.10 -39.56 -4.69
N LEU A 764 1.87 -38.45 -5.40
CA LEU A 764 0.76 -38.20 -6.32
C LEU A 764 1.30 -38.18 -7.76
N GLU A 765 0.71 -39.00 -8.63
CA GLU A 765 0.88 -38.91 -10.08
C GLU A 765 -0.32 -38.17 -10.69
N VAL A 766 -0.06 -37.21 -11.58
CA VAL A 766 -1.09 -36.42 -12.25
C VAL A 766 -0.89 -36.50 -13.76
N LEU A 767 -1.92 -36.89 -14.50
CA LEU A 767 -1.91 -36.88 -15.96
C LEU A 767 -2.47 -35.55 -16.47
N LEU A 768 -1.73 -34.86 -17.32
CA LEU A 768 -2.02 -33.50 -17.79
C LEU A 768 -1.97 -33.42 -19.31
N ASP A 769 -2.86 -32.64 -19.92
CA ASP A 769 -2.75 -32.33 -21.35
C ASP A 769 -1.49 -31.50 -21.65
N ALA A 770 -0.98 -31.62 -22.87
CA ALA A 770 0.08 -30.76 -23.38
C ALA A 770 -0.35 -29.28 -23.41
N GLY A 771 0.60 -28.35 -23.25
CA GLY A 771 0.37 -26.91 -23.22
C GLY A 771 0.17 -26.36 -21.80
N GLU A 772 -0.80 -25.47 -21.62
CA GLU A 772 -0.99 -24.75 -20.34
C GLU A 772 -1.06 -25.64 -19.09
N PRO A 773 -1.72 -26.82 -19.08
CA PRO A 773 -1.74 -27.70 -17.91
C PRO A 773 -0.35 -28.21 -17.51
N ALA A 774 0.40 -28.78 -18.45
CA ALA A 774 1.74 -29.30 -18.24
C ALA A 774 2.76 -28.20 -17.84
N GLU A 775 2.55 -26.95 -18.27
CA GLU A 775 3.42 -25.82 -17.89
C GLU A 775 3.08 -25.23 -16.52
N ASN A 776 1.78 -25.06 -16.22
CA ASN A 776 1.33 -24.27 -15.07
C ASN A 776 1.18 -25.10 -13.78
N VAL A 777 0.73 -26.36 -13.88
CA VAL A 777 0.48 -27.20 -12.69
C VAL A 777 1.78 -27.49 -11.92
N PRO A 778 2.89 -27.94 -12.54
CA PRO A 778 4.14 -28.18 -11.80
C PRO A 778 4.68 -26.91 -11.14
N ARG A 779 4.54 -25.77 -11.82
CA ARG A 779 5.01 -24.46 -11.36
C ARG A 779 4.22 -23.99 -10.13
N SER A 780 2.89 -24.19 -10.16
CA SER A 780 1.98 -23.77 -9.10
C SER A 780 2.09 -24.68 -7.88
N VAL A 781 2.21 -25.99 -8.08
CA VAL A 781 2.48 -26.98 -7.02
C VAL A 781 3.83 -26.71 -6.34
N LYS A 782 4.88 -26.39 -7.09
CA LYS A 782 6.18 -26.00 -6.53
C LYS A 782 6.11 -24.67 -5.76
N SER A 783 5.35 -23.69 -6.27
CA SER A 783 5.12 -22.41 -5.58
C SER A 783 4.38 -22.57 -4.26
N ASP A 784 3.57 -23.61 -4.13
CA ASP A 784 2.85 -23.95 -2.91
C ASP A 784 3.68 -24.76 -1.92
N GLY A 785 4.93 -25.11 -2.27
CA GLY A 785 5.87 -25.81 -1.38
C GLY A 785 5.83 -27.34 -1.46
N TYR A 786 5.11 -27.93 -2.42
CA TYR A 786 5.15 -29.37 -2.68
C TYR A 786 6.37 -29.73 -3.54
N ARG A 787 6.88 -30.97 -3.42
CA ARG A 787 8.08 -31.39 -4.14
C ARG A 787 7.71 -32.10 -5.44
N VAL A 788 7.93 -31.42 -6.56
CA VAL A 788 7.81 -32.05 -7.89
C VAL A 788 9.01 -32.99 -8.12
N MET A 789 8.74 -34.28 -8.28
CA MET A 789 9.74 -35.33 -8.48
C MET A 789 10.11 -35.50 -9.96
N SER A 790 9.12 -35.50 -10.86
CA SER A 790 9.35 -35.63 -12.30
C SER A 790 8.18 -35.09 -13.13
N LEU A 791 8.46 -34.72 -14.37
CA LEU A 791 7.48 -34.42 -15.41
C LEU A 791 7.97 -35.06 -16.71
N ALA A 792 7.21 -36.01 -17.25
CA ALA A 792 7.57 -36.75 -18.46
C ALA A 792 6.41 -36.76 -19.46
N GLU A 793 6.71 -36.69 -20.75
CA GLU A 793 5.71 -36.86 -21.81
C GLU A 793 5.55 -38.35 -22.13
N GLU A 794 4.32 -38.86 -22.04
CA GLU A 794 3.96 -40.25 -22.32
C GLU A 794 2.71 -40.26 -23.21
N ALA A 795 2.76 -40.93 -24.37
CA ALA A 795 1.61 -41.16 -25.25
C ALA A 795 0.71 -39.92 -25.52
N GLY A 796 1.31 -38.75 -25.74
CA GLY A 796 0.60 -37.51 -26.10
C GLY A 796 0.07 -36.69 -24.93
N HIS A 797 0.40 -37.06 -23.69
CA HIS A 797 0.10 -36.31 -22.48
C HIS A 797 1.31 -36.27 -21.52
N TYR A 798 1.21 -35.51 -20.44
CA TYR A 798 2.29 -35.33 -19.47
C TYR A 798 1.95 -36.01 -18.15
N ARG A 799 2.86 -36.84 -17.64
CA ARG A 799 2.80 -37.41 -16.29
C ARG A 799 3.66 -36.57 -15.35
N LEU A 800 3.02 -35.94 -14.38
CA LEU A 800 3.63 -35.16 -13.30
C LEU A 800 3.63 -35.97 -12.01
N VAL A 801 4.78 -36.14 -11.36
CA VAL A 801 4.92 -36.87 -10.09
C VAL A 801 5.29 -35.88 -8.99
N ILE A 802 4.54 -35.89 -7.89
CA ILE A 802 4.62 -34.93 -6.79
C ILE A 802 4.71 -35.69 -5.47
N GLU A 803 5.68 -35.37 -4.63
CA GLU A 803 5.76 -35.80 -3.24
C GLU A 803 5.13 -34.73 -2.34
N ASN A 804 4.23 -35.17 -1.46
CA ASN A 804 3.54 -34.33 -0.49
C ASN A 804 4.54 -33.77 0.55
N LYS A 805 4.20 -32.64 1.18
CA LYS A 805 5.08 -31.96 2.14
C LYS A 805 5.39 -32.86 3.33
N ALA A 806 6.60 -32.72 3.89
CA ALA A 806 6.85 -33.14 5.26
C ALA A 806 6.16 -32.13 6.20
N GLU A 807 5.60 -32.59 7.33
CA GLU A 807 5.00 -31.71 8.35
C GLU A 807 5.92 -30.59 8.83
#